data_AF-A0A534SNP5-F1
#
_entry.id   AF-A0A534SNP5-F1
#
_cell.length_a   1.000
_cell.length_b   1.000
_cell.length_c   1.000
_cell.angle_alpha   90.00
_cell.angle_beta   90.00
_cell.angle_gamma   90.00
#
_symmetry.space_group_name_H-M   'P 1'
#
loop_
_entity.id
_entity.type
_entity.pdbx_description
1 polymer ?
#
loop_
_entity_poly.entity_id
_entity_poly.type
_entity_poly.pdbx_seq_one_letter_code
_entity_poly.pdbx_strand_id
1 'polypeptide(L)'
;MNEPEMEKTPMPSSRPAVAALAALTLLFATAGVVHADGNLGNVNHVIIVMMENHSFDNYFGVLPYATGSPYHGGPCAPSDHSCVDGLTCTRDMSGNYSCSNSNLDDDASLAYAFHDPRYCTGPDLQHNWQGSHQEANYSSPAGALLFSPNDGFVLVNDAQEQIDSGETPTDDDTIGFYNEDDLPFYYGIAQTFAMNDRYFCSVVGPTFPNRSYEMAATSFGHLTTNEIIPPVPNSYKPITGTIFDLLDANVVSWKNYYGNLPTSFIFRLNNTNAVPVTPNFFTDAAAGTLPTISFVDPILVGPTENDEHPPTDIRAGEFFVWQVINAVRNGPNWSDSVIFFTYDEHGGFYDHVAPPQAPQGGALNPDGINPGQCADLSNPPASQQPGGGVQCSVSQSDAAAICPGFTPTGPYPAACANFNQLGFRVPFVAVSPFSKPQYVSHTIGDHTSMLAFIEKRFLGSQFLTARDQNADTLEDLFDFDNSPSLTTTVPTAPAPLPNDPGCPYTTTTTTVVAVTTTTTTTTTTTTTLEDTGYIPPDATTGKCEDRVEKALAKYMAAVVRCHVKSADAGVKGTPLDDEACESNPSTGKGAKEKYDAAIAKLVAKGCGGCATTNAPGLRAAAESFLESNNGQSYCAGSTPFLGGDDSGFVPPDAGTGKCEDGVAKVLSKYVANVIKCHIKSADSGVKGVPLDDELCESNPSTGKGAKEKYDAAIGKLVIRGCGGCAISNAPGLRAAAESFLDTNNGQAYCAGSVPF
;
A
#
# COMPACT_ATOMS: atom_id res chain seq x y z
N MET A 1 -45.75 6.42 62.63
CA MET A 1 -47.20 6.31 62.85
C MET A 1 -47.78 5.55 61.67
N ASN A 2 -48.26 4.34 61.97
CA ASN A 2 -49.27 3.54 61.28
C ASN A 2 -49.19 3.31 59.75
N GLU A 3 -48.79 2.09 59.41
CA GLU A 3 -49.41 1.17 58.41
C GLU A 3 -50.96 1.29 58.32
N PRO A 4 -51.67 0.81 57.25
CA PRO A 4 -51.54 -0.57 56.74
C PRO A 4 -51.95 -0.90 55.28
N GLU A 5 -51.77 -2.19 55.00
CA GLU A 5 -52.21 -3.06 53.90
C GLU A 5 -53.69 -2.96 53.47
N MET A 6 -53.99 -3.43 52.25
CA MET A 6 -55.20 -4.22 52.01
C MET A 6 -55.03 -5.26 50.88
N GLU A 7 -55.25 -6.50 51.30
CA GLU A 7 -55.30 -7.77 50.58
C GLU A 7 -56.70 -8.00 49.94
N LYS A 8 -56.77 -8.64 48.75
CA LYS A 8 -57.51 -9.90 48.45
C LYS A 8 -57.95 -10.09 46.98
N THR A 9 -57.65 -11.30 46.50
CA THR A 9 -57.98 -12.01 45.25
C THR A 9 -59.46 -12.46 45.17
N PRO A 10 -59.99 -12.94 44.01
CA PRO A 10 -59.86 -14.36 43.59
C PRO A 10 -59.77 -14.66 42.06
N MET A 11 -59.10 -15.78 41.73
CA MET A 11 -59.08 -16.58 40.47
C MET A 11 -60.45 -17.25 40.16
N PRO A 12 -60.71 -18.05 39.07
CA PRO A 12 -59.83 -18.77 38.11
C PRO A 12 -60.28 -18.77 36.62
N SER A 13 -59.46 -19.15 35.64
CA SER A 13 -59.28 -20.50 35.03
C SER A 13 -58.57 -20.26 33.68
N SER A 14 -57.75 -21.07 33.03
CA SER A 14 -57.47 -22.50 33.04
C SER A 14 -56.11 -22.75 32.35
N ARG A 15 -55.35 -23.70 32.89
CA ARG A 15 -54.05 -24.27 32.45
C ARG A 15 -54.10 -24.92 31.04
N PRO A 16 -52.97 -25.23 30.35
CA PRO A 16 -51.70 -25.67 30.95
C PRO A 16 -50.39 -25.09 30.39
N ALA A 17 -49.43 -24.99 31.32
CA ALA A 17 -48.01 -24.88 31.03
C ALA A 17 -47.46 -26.23 30.55
N VAL A 18 -46.72 -26.22 29.45
CA VAL A 18 -45.70 -27.22 29.15
C VAL A 18 -44.38 -26.60 29.56
N ALA A 19 -43.75 -27.18 30.59
CA ALA A 19 -42.41 -26.85 31.00
C ALA A 19 -41.42 -27.37 29.96
N ALA A 20 -40.70 -26.46 29.30
CA ALA A 20 -39.44 -26.79 28.64
C ALA A 20 -38.32 -26.20 29.49
N LEU A 21 -37.61 -27.08 30.19
CA LEU A 21 -36.34 -26.79 30.83
C LEU A 21 -35.32 -26.52 29.71
N ALA A 22 -35.02 -25.26 29.41
CA ALA A 22 -33.83 -24.91 28.66
C ALA A 22 -32.73 -24.63 29.68
N ALA A 23 -31.91 -25.63 29.98
CA ALA A 23 -30.65 -25.46 30.67
C ALA A 23 -29.72 -24.70 29.71
N LEU A 24 -29.69 -23.37 29.82
CA LEU A 24 -28.67 -22.54 29.19
C LEU A 24 -27.40 -22.68 30.04
N THR A 25 -26.67 -23.76 29.86
CA THR A 25 -25.29 -23.84 30.30
C THR A 25 -24.49 -22.86 29.45
N LEU A 26 -24.18 -21.68 30.01
CA LEU A 26 -23.04 -20.88 29.55
C LEU A 26 -21.79 -21.75 29.75
N LEU A 27 -21.37 -22.46 28.71
CA LEU A 27 -19.98 -22.83 28.55
C LEU A 27 -19.24 -21.54 28.22
N PHE A 28 -18.75 -20.85 29.25
CA PHE A 28 -17.51 -20.12 29.08
C PHE A 28 -16.45 -21.16 28.77
N ALA A 29 -16.17 -21.38 27.48
CA ALA A 29 -14.89 -21.92 27.09
C ALA A 29 -13.86 -20.86 27.51
N THR A 30 -13.30 -21.01 28.70
CA THR A 30 -11.98 -20.45 28.95
C THR A 30 -11.09 -21.10 27.90
N ALA A 31 -10.72 -20.35 26.86
CA ALA A 31 -9.61 -20.73 26.01
C ALA A 31 -8.46 -21.05 26.96
N GLY A 32 -8.14 -22.34 27.09
CA GLY A 32 -6.97 -22.73 27.86
C GLY A 32 -5.80 -22.09 27.16
N VAL A 33 -5.00 -21.32 27.90
CA VAL A 33 -3.70 -20.85 27.43
C VAL A 33 -2.95 -22.09 26.94
N VAL A 34 -2.82 -22.25 25.62
CA VAL A 34 -2.01 -23.32 25.05
C VAL A 34 -0.58 -22.98 25.46
N HIS A 35 0.00 -23.85 26.29
CA HIS A 35 1.25 -23.55 26.97
C HIS A 35 2.41 -23.51 25.97
N ALA A 36 3.32 -22.56 26.16
CA ALA A 36 4.63 -22.53 25.53
C ALA A 36 5.37 -23.86 25.80
N ASP A 37 5.87 -24.51 24.75
CA ASP A 37 6.76 -25.67 24.90
C ASP A 37 8.22 -25.20 24.99
N GLY A 38 8.82 -25.41 26.16
CA GLY A 38 10.25 -25.18 26.39
C GLY A 38 10.64 -23.77 26.81
N ASN A 39 11.93 -23.49 26.77
CA ASN A 39 12.50 -22.24 27.27
C ASN A 39 12.58 -21.15 26.18
N LEU A 40 11.66 -20.19 26.21
CA LEU A 40 11.65 -19.00 25.35
C LEU A 40 13.01 -18.25 25.33
N GLY A 41 13.80 -18.36 26.41
CA GLY A 41 15.16 -17.83 26.50
C GLY A 41 16.13 -18.34 25.43
N ASN A 42 15.79 -19.41 24.71
CA ASN A 42 16.59 -19.95 23.60
C ASN A 42 16.51 -19.08 22.31
N VAL A 43 15.51 -18.20 22.20
CA VAL A 43 15.39 -17.25 21.09
C VAL A 43 16.28 -16.04 21.35
N ASN A 44 17.16 -15.67 20.42
CA ASN A 44 18.01 -14.47 20.53
C ASN A 44 17.79 -13.47 19.39
N HIS A 45 17.17 -13.90 18.29
CA HIS A 45 16.89 -13.03 17.14
C HIS A 45 15.42 -13.18 16.73
N VAL A 46 14.72 -12.06 16.59
CA VAL A 46 13.36 -11.98 16.05
C VAL A 46 13.41 -11.12 14.81
N ILE A 47 12.92 -11.66 13.70
CA ILE A 47 12.87 -10.99 12.40
C ILE A 47 11.39 -10.87 12.03
N ILE A 48 10.92 -9.66 11.76
CA ILE A 48 9.55 -9.39 11.33
C ILE A 48 9.60 -8.97 9.87
N VAL A 49 8.89 -9.69 9.02
CA VAL A 49 8.71 -9.41 7.59
C VAL A 49 7.22 -9.15 7.38
N MET A 50 6.87 -7.90 7.06
CA MET A 50 5.50 -7.47 6.85
C MET A 50 5.29 -6.98 5.41
N MET A 51 4.54 -7.76 4.65
CA MET A 51 4.10 -7.47 3.28
C MET A 51 2.81 -6.65 3.27
N GLU A 52 2.26 -6.36 2.09
CA GLU A 52 1.07 -5.51 1.90
C GLU A 52 -0.11 -6.31 1.30
N ASN A 53 -1.32 -6.02 1.77
CA ASN A 53 -2.60 -6.17 1.03
C ASN A 53 -3.04 -7.57 0.56
N HIS A 54 -3.02 -8.59 1.44
CA HIS A 54 -3.61 -9.89 1.11
C HIS A 54 -4.30 -10.57 2.30
N SER A 55 -5.51 -11.07 2.06
CA SER A 55 -6.26 -11.83 3.05
C SER A 55 -5.76 -13.27 3.21
N PHE A 56 -6.09 -13.91 4.33
CA PHE A 56 -5.73 -15.32 4.55
C PHE A 56 -6.37 -16.23 3.50
N ASP A 57 -7.66 -16.07 3.20
CA ASP A 57 -8.33 -16.93 2.21
C ASP A 57 -7.83 -16.70 0.78
N ASN A 58 -7.37 -15.49 0.45
CA ASN A 58 -6.77 -15.20 -0.86
C ASN A 58 -5.50 -16.02 -1.09
N TYR A 59 -4.66 -16.23 -0.07
CA TYR A 59 -3.39 -16.95 -0.22
C TYR A 59 -3.40 -18.39 0.28
N PHE A 60 -4.10 -18.68 1.37
CA PHE A 60 -4.09 -20.00 2.02
C PHE A 60 -5.48 -20.63 2.13
N GLY A 61 -6.51 -20.00 1.56
CA GLY A 61 -7.89 -20.50 1.60
C GLY A 61 -8.03 -21.91 1.02
N VAL A 62 -7.25 -22.27 -0.01
CA VAL A 62 -7.27 -23.62 -0.61
C VAL A 62 -6.10 -24.52 -0.20
N LEU A 63 -5.25 -24.08 0.73
CA LEU A 63 -4.12 -24.84 1.26
C LEU A 63 -4.44 -26.30 1.67
N PRO A 64 -5.57 -26.61 2.33
CA PRO A 64 -5.89 -28.00 2.69
C PRO A 64 -6.21 -28.92 1.50
N TYR A 65 -6.44 -28.38 0.31
CA TYR A 65 -6.79 -29.16 -0.89
C TYR A 65 -5.61 -29.28 -1.87
N ALA A 66 -4.51 -28.57 -1.59
CA ALA A 66 -3.30 -28.62 -2.40
C ALA A 66 -2.73 -30.03 -2.52
N THR A 67 -2.05 -30.28 -3.63
CA THR A 67 -1.47 -31.59 -3.93
C THR A 67 -0.49 -32.03 -2.85
N GLY A 68 -0.85 -33.07 -2.09
CA GLY A 68 -0.01 -33.61 -1.02
C GLY A 68 0.00 -32.78 0.26
N SER A 69 -0.94 -31.85 0.43
CA SER A 69 -1.11 -31.08 1.65
C SER A 69 -1.22 -32.01 2.87
N PRO A 70 -0.52 -31.72 3.98
CA PRO A 70 -0.68 -32.46 5.24
C PRO A 70 -1.97 -32.06 5.96
N TYR A 71 -2.65 -31.03 5.48
CA TYR A 71 -3.80 -30.42 6.12
C TYR A 71 -5.13 -30.93 5.55
N HIS A 72 -6.19 -30.76 6.32
CA HIS A 72 -7.55 -30.94 5.84
C HIS A 72 -8.40 -29.69 6.12
N GLY A 73 -9.42 -29.46 5.29
CA GLY A 73 -10.38 -28.38 5.49
C GLY A 73 -11.56 -28.81 6.35
N GLY A 74 -12.41 -27.85 6.68
CA GLY A 74 -13.65 -28.06 7.42
C GLY A 74 -13.63 -27.43 8.82
N PRO A 75 -14.60 -27.74 9.68
CA PRO A 75 -14.70 -27.11 11.00
C PRO A 75 -13.56 -27.56 11.90
N CYS A 76 -12.57 -26.68 12.09
CA CYS A 76 -11.39 -26.95 12.90
C CYS A 76 -11.70 -26.94 14.38
N ALA A 77 -11.38 -28.04 15.07
CA ALA A 77 -11.42 -28.06 16.53
C ALA A 77 -10.17 -27.34 17.08
N PRO A 78 -10.23 -26.66 18.24
CA PRO A 78 -9.06 -25.95 18.79
C PRO A 78 -7.81 -26.82 19.02
N SER A 79 -7.96 -28.15 19.11
CA SER A 79 -6.86 -29.11 19.28
C SER A 79 -6.41 -29.79 17.98
N ASP A 80 -7.04 -29.48 16.85
CA ASP A 80 -6.80 -30.11 15.56
C ASP A 80 -5.83 -29.29 14.72
N HIS A 81 -4.55 -29.39 15.07
CA HIS A 81 -3.48 -28.61 14.43
C HIS A 81 -3.11 -29.09 13.02
N SER A 82 -3.89 -30.01 12.43
CA SER A 82 -3.85 -30.40 11.02
C SER A 82 -5.02 -29.87 10.21
N CYS A 83 -5.94 -29.14 10.84
CA CYS A 83 -7.05 -28.49 10.16
C CYS A 83 -6.67 -27.06 9.78
N VAL A 84 -7.06 -26.61 8.59
CA VAL A 84 -6.98 -25.21 8.17
C VAL A 84 -8.39 -24.69 7.95
N ASP A 85 -8.77 -23.63 8.66
CA ASP A 85 -10.04 -22.93 8.48
C ASP A 85 -9.98 -22.04 7.23
N GLY A 86 -9.94 -22.67 6.06
CA GLY A 86 -9.90 -22.00 4.76
C GLY A 86 -11.24 -22.06 4.03
N LEU A 87 -11.20 -21.80 2.72
CA LEU A 87 -12.35 -21.91 1.84
C LEU A 87 -12.90 -23.35 1.80
N THR A 88 -14.20 -23.48 1.58
CA THR A 88 -14.88 -24.77 1.39
C THR A 88 -14.86 -25.14 -0.08
N CYS A 89 -13.90 -25.98 -0.47
CA CYS A 89 -13.61 -26.31 -1.86
C CYS A 89 -13.52 -27.82 -2.13
N THR A 90 -13.55 -28.17 -3.41
CA THR A 90 -13.18 -29.49 -3.92
C THR A 90 -12.14 -29.33 -5.02
N ARG A 91 -11.26 -30.33 -5.17
CA ARG A 91 -10.26 -30.36 -6.23
C ARG A 91 -10.46 -31.60 -7.11
N ASP A 92 -10.59 -31.38 -8.42
CA ASP A 92 -10.77 -32.48 -9.36
C ASP A 92 -9.43 -33.18 -9.73
N MET A 93 -9.50 -34.27 -10.51
CA MET A 93 -8.30 -35.01 -10.94
C MET A 93 -7.42 -34.21 -11.91
N SER A 94 -7.94 -33.15 -12.51
CA SER A 94 -7.20 -32.25 -13.40
C SER A 94 -6.53 -31.11 -12.63
N GLY A 95 -6.79 -31.00 -11.32
CA GLY A 95 -6.22 -29.99 -10.43
C GLY A 95 -7.07 -28.74 -10.28
N ASN A 96 -8.27 -28.69 -10.88
CA ASN A 96 -9.13 -27.52 -10.80
C ASN A 96 -9.86 -27.46 -9.46
N TYR A 97 -9.96 -26.26 -8.92
CA TYR A 97 -10.68 -25.96 -7.69
C TYR A 97 -12.11 -25.51 -7.97
N SER A 98 -13.04 -25.95 -7.13
CA SER A 98 -14.42 -25.44 -7.09
C SER A 98 -14.82 -25.19 -5.65
N CYS A 99 -15.05 -23.92 -5.32
CA CYS A 99 -15.35 -23.44 -3.98
C CYS A 99 -16.81 -22.99 -3.87
N SER A 100 -17.35 -23.05 -2.64
CA SER A 100 -18.75 -22.70 -2.36
C SER A 100 -18.93 -21.38 -1.60
N ASN A 101 -17.84 -20.83 -1.08
CA ASN A 101 -17.82 -19.48 -0.52
C ASN A 101 -18.19 -18.48 -1.61
N SER A 102 -19.04 -17.53 -1.26
CA SER A 102 -19.57 -16.55 -2.22
C SER A 102 -19.98 -15.28 -1.51
N ASN A 103 -20.04 -14.20 -2.27
CA ASN A 103 -20.64 -12.96 -1.85
C ASN A 103 -21.75 -12.53 -2.84
N LEU A 104 -22.66 -11.66 -2.41
CA LEU A 104 -23.71 -11.13 -3.27
C LEU A 104 -23.12 -10.10 -4.20
N ASP A 105 -23.63 -10.10 -5.42
CA ASP A 105 -23.30 -9.13 -6.45
C ASP A 105 -24.43 -8.07 -6.58
N ASP A 106 -24.17 -6.97 -7.28
CA ASP A 106 -25.08 -5.83 -7.46
C ASP A 106 -26.36 -6.22 -8.23
N ASP A 107 -26.26 -7.24 -9.09
CA ASP A 107 -27.34 -7.85 -9.85
C ASP A 107 -28.13 -8.90 -9.04
N ALA A 108 -27.75 -9.09 -7.77
CA ALA A 108 -28.23 -10.08 -6.81
C ALA A 108 -27.89 -11.54 -7.14
N SER A 109 -26.94 -11.78 -8.04
CA SER A 109 -26.30 -13.07 -8.24
C SER A 109 -25.29 -13.37 -7.12
N LEU A 110 -24.63 -14.53 -7.22
CA LEU A 110 -23.60 -14.95 -6.29
C LEU A 110 -22.28 -15.06 -7.04
N ALA A 111 -21.34 -14.20 -6.70
CA ALA A 111 -19.94 -14.32 -7.06
C ALA A 111 -19.29 -15.37 -6.15
N TYR A 112 -18.78 -16.45 -6.73
CA TYR A 112 -18.16 -17.54 -5.99
C TYR A 112 -16.65 -17.41 -6.02
N ALA A 113 -15.99 -17.78 -4.92
CA ALA A 113 -14.54 -17.81 -4.86
C ALA A 113 -13.95 -18.66 -5.99
N PHE A 114 -13.00 -18.08 -6.74
CA PHE A 114 -12.41 -18.66 -7.93
C PHE A 114 -10.89 -18.59 -7.90
N HIS A 115 -10.24 -19.48 -8.65
CA HIS A 115 -8.78 -19.46 -8.79
C HIS A 115 -8.38 -18.31 -9.73
N ASP A 116 -7.61 -17.35 -9.21
CA ASP A 116 -7.01 -16.27 -10.00
C ASP A 116 -5.58 -16.66 -10.43
N PRO A 117 -5.33 -16.90 -11.73
CA PRO A 117 -4.00 -17.25 -12.22
C PRO A 117 -3.12 -16.02 -12.55
N ARG A 118 -3.60 -14.79 -12.30
CA ARG A 118 -2.85 -13.56 -12.60
C ARG A 118 -1.89 -13.23 -11.47
N TYR A 119 -0.62 -13.07 -11.79
CA TYR A 119 0.40 -12.69 -10.80
C TYR A 119 0.39 -11.20 -10.43
N CYS A 120 -0.29 -10.37 -11.22
CA CYS A 120 -0.48 -8.94 -10.99
C CYS A 120 -1.98 -8.63 -11.01
N THR A 121 -2.66 -8.96 -9.92
CA THR A 121 -4.08 -8.64 -9.77
C THR A 121 -4.22 -7.15 -9.49
N GLY A 122 -5.17 -6.51 -10.17
CA GLY A 122 -5.42 -5.08 -10.07
C GLY A 122 -6.80 -4.76 -10.65
N PRO A 123 -7.53 -3.78 -10.09
CA PRO A 123 -7.02 -2.62 -9.36
C PRO A 123 -6.72 -2.87 -7.87
N ASP A 124 -6.12 -1.87 -7.24
CA ASP A 124 -6.07 -1.78 -5.78
C ASP A 124 -7.49 -1.65 -5.22
N LEU A 125 -7.92 -2.67 -4.46
CA LEU A 125 -9.28 -2.82 -3.98
C LEU A 125 -9.51 -1.97 -2.71
N GLN A 126 -10.71 -2.03 -2.14
CA GLN A 126 -11.07 -1.26 -0.96
C GLN A 126 -10.52 -1.84 0.33
N HIS A 127 -9.58 -1.10 0.93
CA HIS A 127 -9.06 -1.38 2.26
C HIS A 127 -9.11 -0.16 3.19
N ASN A 128 -9.77 0.93 2.78
CA ASN A 128 -9.95 2.09 3.66
C ASN A 128 -10.93 1.80 4.80
N TRP A 129 -10.90 2.62 5.86
CA TRP A 129 -11.74 2.46 7.04
C TRP A 129 -13.22 2.28 6.74
N GLN A 130 -13.79 3.08 5.84
CA GLN A 130 -15.21 2.98 5.51
C GLN A 130 -15.51 1.70 4.72
N GLY A 131 -14.76 1.47 3.65
CA GLY A 131 -14.90 0.34 2.75
C GLY A 131 -14.80 -0.98 3.50
N SER A 132 -13.76 -1.16 4.31
CA SER A 132 -13.55 -2.39 5.06
C SER A 132 -14.64 -2.68 6.11
N HIS A 133 -15.26 -1.66 6.69
CA HIS A 133 -16.44 -1.88 7.54
C HIS A 133 -17.69 -2.25 6.73
N GLN A 134 -17.80 -1.75 5.49
CA GLN A 134 -18.86 -2.17 4.56
C GLN A 134 -18.62 -3.61 4.06
N GLU A 135 -17.38 -4.01 3.80
CA GLU A 135 -17.02 -5.40 3.48
C GLU A 135 -17.42 -6.35 4.62
N ALA A 136 -17.12 -5.94 5.86
CA ALA A 136 -17.45 -6.69 7.07
C ALA A 136 -18.97 -6.82 7.28
N ASN A 137 -19.72 -5.74 7.07
CA ASN A 137 -21.19 -5.74 7.12
C ASN A 137 -21.77 -4.64 6.23
N TYR A 138 -22.23 -5.01 5.05
CA TYR A 138 -22.67 -4.06 4.03
C TYR A 138 -23.86 -3.22 4.49
N SER A 139 -24.82 -3.87 5.16
CA SER A 139 -26.07 -3.24 5.61
C SER A 139 -25.91 -2.37 6.86
N SER A 140 -24.90 -2.62 7.67
CA SER A 140 -24.66 -1.95 8.96
C SER A 140 -23.16 -1.87 9.31
N PRO A 141 -22.38 -1.05 8.61
CA PRO A 141 -20.92 -0.99 8.76
C PRO A 141 -20.46 -0.68 10.19
N ALA A 142 -21.14 0.25 10.88
CA ALA A 142 -20.84 0.60 12.27
C ALA A 142 -21.10 -0.54 13.28
N GLY A 143 -21.89 -1.55 12.88
CA GLY A 143 -22.30 -2.68 13.70
C GLY A 143 -21.52 -3.96 13.45
N ALA A 144 -20.45 -3.91 12.63
CA ALA A 144 -19.68 -5.10 12.21
C ALA A 144 -19.21 -5.95 13.41
N LEU A 145 -18.74 -5.34 14.50
CA LEU A 145 -18.33 -6.07 15.70
C LEU A 145 -19.44 -6.94 16.31
N LEU A 146 -20.70 -6.50 16.25
CA LEU A 146 -21.83 -7.27 16.78
C LEU A 146 -22.23 -8.41 15.84
N PHE A 147 -22.11 -8.17 14.54
CA PHE A 147 -22.42 -9.12 13.49
C PHE A 147 -21.68 -8.73 12.20
N SER A 148 -20.70 -9.54 11.81
CA SER A 148 -19.91 -9.38 10.59
C SER A 148 -20.17 -10.58 9.68
N PRO A 149 -21.16 -10.52 8.78
CA PRO A 149 -21.39 -11.59 7.81
C PRO A 149 -20.30 -11.66 6.73
N ASN A 150 -19.43 -10.66 6.63
CA ASN A 150 -18.42 -10.51 5.57
C ASN A 150 -19.08 -10.54 4.19
N ASP A 151 -20.18 -9.79 4.06
CA ASP A 151 -21.11 -9.84 2.93
C ASP A 151 -21.02 -8.64 1.99
N GLY A 152 -20.01 -7.78 2.15
CA GLY A 152 -19.88 -6.57 1.33
C GLY A 152 -18.70 -6.55 0.36
N PHE A 153 -17.81 -7.55 0.37
CA PHE A 153 -16.60 -7.55 -0.46
C PHE A 153 -16.87 -7.26 -1.93
N VAL A 154 -17.74 -8.03 -2.57
CA VAL A 154 -18.10 -7.84 -3.98
C VAL A 154 -18.86 -6.53 -4.18
N LEU A 155 -19.92 -6.28 -3.41
CA LEU A 155 -20.71 -5.04 -3.52
C LEU A 155 -19.94 -3.73 -3.30
N VAL A 156 -18.88 -3.75 -2.49
CA VAL A 156 -18.03 -2.58 -2.19
C VAL A 156 -16.99 -2.41 -3.28
N ASN A 157 -16.39 -3.51 -3.74
CA ASN A 157 -15.33 -3.48 -4.72
C ASN A 157 -15.83 -3.40 -6.16
N ASP A 158 -17.05 -3.82 -6.48
CA ASP A 158 -17.66 -3.69 -7.81
C ASP A 158 -17.63 -2.24 -8.33
N ALA A 159 -17.92 -1.26 -7.47
CA ALA A 159 -17.78 0.17 -7.82
C ALA A 159 -16.31 0.63 -7.99
N GLN A 160 -15.38 -0.10 -7.36
CA GLN A 160 -13.91 -0.10 -7.34
C GLN A 160 -13.18 -0.70 -8.56
N GLU A 161 -13.80 -1.73 -9.15
CA GLU A 161 -13.17 -2.77 -9.95
C GLU A 161 -12.97 -2.37 -11.43
N GLN A 162 -12.43 -3.28 -12.24
CA GLN A 162 -12.28 -3.04 -13.68
C GLN A 162 -13.66 -2.77 -14.31
N ILE A 163 -13.72 -1.84 -15.27
CA ILE A 163 -14.97 -1.44 -15.94
C ILE A 163 -15.68 -2.68 -16.50
N ASP A 164 -16.82 -3.00 -15.88
CA ASP A 164 -17.75 -4.04 -16.29
C ASP A 164 -18.13 -3.86 -17.78
N SER A 165 -17.58 -4.75 -18.61
CA SER A 165 -17.96 -4.89 -20.01
C SER A 165 -18.72 -6.19 -20.27
N GLY A 166 -19.13 -6.89 -19.19
CA GLY A 166 -20.04 -8.01 -19.13
C GLY A 166 -19.61 -9.12 -18.14
N GLU A 167 -20.53 -9.50 -17.25
CA GLU A 167 -20.43 -10.57 -16.25
C GLU A 167 -19.76 -11.88 -16.71
N THR A 168 -18.59 -12.17 -16.14
CA THR A 168 -17.95 -13.47 -16.14
C THR A 168 -17.70 -13.98 -14.71
N PRO A 169 -17.63 -15.30 -14.48
CA PRO A 169 -17.44 -15.86 -13.14
C PRO A 169 -16.10 -15.53 -12.45
N THR A 170 -15.25 -14.72 -13.06
CA THR A 170 -13.90 -14.37 -12.59
C THR A 170 -13.64 -12.86 -12.66
N ASP A 171 -14.70 -12.04 -12.76
CA ASP A 171 -14.56 -10.59 -12.88
C ASP A 171 -14.36 -9.91 -11.52
N ASP A 172 -14.84 -10.52 -10.44
CA ASP A 172 -14.72 -10.01 -9.07
C ASP A 172 -13.37 -10.33 -8.42
N ASP A 173 -12.35 -9.51 -8.70
CA ASP A 173 -10.97 -9.70 -8.20
C ASP A 173 -10.93 -9.90 -6.67
N THR A 174 -11.84 -9.24 -5.92
CA THR A 174 -11.93 -9.36 -4.46
C THR A 174 -12.11 -10.79 -3.95
N ILE A 175 -12.83 -11.66 -4.68
CA ILE A 175 -13.11 -13.04 -4.23
C ILE A 175 -12.20 -14.10 -4.89
N GLY A 176 -11.19 -13.66 -5.64
CA GLY A 176 -10.15 -14.51 -6.18
C GLY A 176 -9.25 -15.13 -5.09
N PHE A 177 -8.72 -16.33 -5.36
CA PHE A 177 -7.69 -16.96 -4.53
C PHE A 177 -6.55 -17.52 -5.39
N TYR A 178 -5.37 -17.61 -4.79
CA TYR A 178 -4.20 -18.29 -5.34
C TYR A 178 -4.08 -19.72 -4.81
N ASN A 179 -3.35 -20.55 -5.55
CA ASN A 179 -3.09 -21.94 -5.14
C ASN A 179 -1.60 -22.31 -5.18
N GLU A 180 -1.31 -23.60 -4.99
CA GLU A 180 0.08 -24.09 -4.89
C GLU A 180 0.90 -23.96 -6.18
N ASP A 181 0.25 -23.80 -7.34
CA ASP A 181 0.91 -23.60 -8.62
C ASP A 181 1.35 -22.14 -8.80
N ASP A 182 0.63 -21.19 -8.17
CA ASP A 182 0.92 -19.76 -8.26
C ASP A 182 1.89 -19.29 -7.17
N LEU A 183 1.71 -19.79 -5.94
CA LEU A 183 2.47 -19.43 -4.74
C LEU A 183 3.20 -20.64 -4.11
N PRO A 184 4.09 -21.31 -4.88
CA PRO A 184 4.70 -22.57 -4.44
C PRO A 184 5.60 -22.41 -3.21
N PHE A 185 6.26 -21.27 -3.04
CA PHE A 185 7.10 -21.06 -1.86
C PHE A 185 6.26 -20.79 -0.61
N TYR A 186 5.22 -19.96 -0.70
CA TYR A 186 4.31 -19.71 0.43
C TYR A 186 3.60 -20.98 0.90
N TYR A 187 3.05 -21.76 -0.03
CA TYR A 187 2.45 -23.07 0.30
C TYR A 187 3.47 -23.99 0.96
N GLY A 188 4.70 -24.03 0.44
CA GLY A 188 5.72 -24.92 1.00
C GLY A 188 6.22 -24.49 2.37
N ILE A 189 6.34 -23.20 2.69
CA ILE A 189 6.69 -22.77 4.07
C ILE A 189 5.53 -23.02 5.03
N ALA A 190 4.27 -22.81 4.61
CA ALA A 190 3.08 -23.09 5.42
C ALA A 190 2.92 -24.59 5.72
N GLN A 191 3.32 -25.48 4.80
CA GLN A 191 3.35 -26.94 5.01
C GLN A 191 4.62 -27.45 5.72
N THR A 192 5.61 -26.57 5.92
CA THR A 192 6.88 -26.93 6.55
C THR A 192 6.92 -26.50 8.01
N PHE A 193 6.49 -25.28 8.28
CA PHE A 193 6.54 -24.63 9.58
C PHE A 193 5.14 -24.52 10.18
N ALA A 194 5.03 -23.81 11.30
CA ALA A 194 3.80 -23.52 11.98
C ALA A 194 3.17 -22.25 11.38
N MET A 195 1.86 -22.27 11.19
CA MET A 195 1.06 -21.13 10.72
C MET A 195 -0.06 -20.85 11.71
N ASN A 196 -0.69 -19.67 11.59
CA ASN A 196 -1.86 -19.30 12.40
C ASN A 196 -3.01 -18.91 11.46
N ASP A 197 -4.11 -19.68 11.48
CA ASP A 197 -5.30 -19.43 10.66
C ASP A 197 -6.34 -18.53 11.35
N ARG A 198 -5.96 -17.96 12.50
CA ARG A 198 -6.67 -16.97 13.32
C ARG A 198 -5.76 -15.78 13.64
N TYR A 199 -4.86 -15.43 12.72
CA TYR A 199 -4.09 -14.19 12.77
C TYR A 199 -4.79 -13.10 11.96
N PHE A 200 -5.07 -11.97 12.59
CA PHE A 200 -5.84 -10.88 12.02
C PHE A 200 -5.00 -9.59 11.96
N CYS A 201 -5.26 -8.71 11.00
CA CYS A 201 -4.75 -7.35 11.12
C CYS A 201 -5.38 -6.67 12.37
N SER A 202 -4.63 -5.78 13.01
CA SER A 202 -5.00 -5.25 14.34
C SER A 202 -6.26 -4.37 14.35
N VAL A 203 -6.63 -3.80 13.21
CA VAL A 203 -7.84 -2.98 13.03
C VAL A 203 -8.47 -3.22 11.66
N VAL A 204 -9.80 -3.05 11.58
CA VAL A 204 -10.52 -2.95 10.31
C VAL A 204 -10.12 -1.66 9.61
N GLY A 205 -9.30 -1.73 8.57
CA GLY A 205 -8.84 -0.58 7.82
C GLY A 205 -7.42 -0.75 7.25
N PRO A 206 -6.81 0.34 6.77
CA PRO A 206 -5.68 0.27 5.84
C PRO A 206 -4.32 0.15 6.53
N THR A 207 -3.26 0.19 5.72
CA THR A 207 -1.83 0.07 6.07
C THR A 207 -1.38 0.87 7.28
N PHE A 208 -1.54 2.20 7.30
CA PHE A 208 -0.91 3.03 8.34
C PHE A 208 -1.42 2.72 9.76
N PRO A 209 -2.73 2.62 10.01
CA PRO A 209 -3.23 2.13 11.28
C PRO A 209 -2.62 0.77 11.66
N ASN A 210 -2.65 -0.22 10.78
CA ASN A 210 -2.17 -1.57 11.09
C ASN A 210 -0.66 -1.64 11.35
N ARG A 211 0.17 -0.98 10.53
CA ARG A 211 1.61 -0.82 10.79
C ARG A 211 1.90 -0.04 12.07
N SER A 212 1.02 0.90 12.46
CA SER A 212 1.14 1.58 13.75
C SER A 212 0.87 0.65 14.93
N TYR A 213 -0.05 -0.30 14.83
CA TYR A 213 -0.22 -1.33 15.85
C TYR A 213 0.99 -2.26 15.95
N GLU A 214 1.64 -2.60 14.83
CA GLU A 214 2.89 -3.38 14.82
C GLU A 214 4.06 -2.68 15.54
N MET A 215 4.13 -1.35 15.51
CA MET A 215 5.23 -0.59 16.14
C MET A 215 4.88 0.09 17.47
N ALA A 216 3.61 0.35 17.75
CA ALA A 216 3.16 1.16 18.87
C ALA A 216 1.98 0.57 19.66
N ALA A 217 1.47 -0.60 19.26
CA ALA A 217 0.25 -1.22 19.79
C ALA A 217 -1.00 -0.32 19.75
N THR A 218 -0.97 0.75 18.96
CA THR A 218 -2.08 1.67 18.72
C THR A 218 -1.88 2.46 17.43
N SER A 219 -2.98 2.86 16.78
CA SER A 219 -2.98 3.89 15.73
C SER A 219 -3.18 5.30 16.28
N PHE A 220 -3.26 5.45 17.61
CA PHE A 220 -3.40 6.72 18.33
C PHE A 220 -4.51 7.62 17.76
N GLY A 221 -5.58 6.99 17.28
CA GLY A 221 -6.79 7.59 16.72
C GLY A 221 -6.83 7.73 15.19
N HIS A 222 -5.74 7.41 14.48
CA HIS A 222 -5.73 7.46 13.01
C HIS A 222 -6.41 6.24 12.37
N LEU A 223 -7.04 6.48 11.21
CA LEU A 223 -7.88 5.54 10.46
C LEU A 223 -7.46 5.36 9.00
N THR A 224 -6.43 6.08 8.53
CA THR A 224 -6.18 6.23 7.09
C THR A 224 -4.71 6.32 6.73
N THR A 225 -4.30 5.64 5.65
CA THR A 225 -2.94 5.70 5.10
C THR A 225 -2.59 7.07 4.51
N ASN A 226 -3.58 7.91 4.21
CA ASN A 226 -3.36 9.29 3.77
C ASN A 226 -2.63 10.16 4.81
N GLU A 227 -2.59 9.72 6.07
CA GLU A 227 -1.93 10.40 7.18
C GLU A 227 -0.61 9.72 7.59
N ILE A 228 -0.10 8.77 6.80
CA ILE A 228 1.14 8.02 7.12
C ILE A 228 2.38 8.92 7.24
N ILE A 229 2.41 10.03 6.49
CA ILE A 229 3.54 10.96 6.49
C ILE A 229 3.49 11.82 7.76
N PRO A 230 4.47 11.67 8.68
CA PRO A 230 4.46 12.41 9.93
C PRO A 230 4.74 13.92 9.74
N PRO A 231 4.40 14.77 10.72
CA PRO A 231 4.56 16.23 10.63
C PRO A 231 6.03 16.70 10.67
N VAL A 232 6.64 16.91 9.50
CA VAL A 232 8.03 17.39 9.38
C VAL A 232 8.25 18.77 10.06
N PRO A 233 9.33 18.97 10.84
CA PRO A 233 10.50 18.09 11.05
C PRO A 233 10.35 17.07 12.20
N ASN A 234 9.16 16.90 12.77
CA ASN A 234 8.90 15.96 13.84
C ASN A 234 8.32 14.64 13.30
N SER A 235 8.50 13.56 14.05
CA SER A 235 7.80 12.30 13.83
C SER A 235 6.52 12.23 14.67
N TYR A 236 5.65 11.24 14.40
CA TYR A 236 4.59 10.89 15.34
C TYR A 236 5.19 10.42 16.66
N LYS A 237 4.53 10.75 17.77
CA LYS A 237 4.92 10.34 19.13
C LYS A 237 3.72 9.87 19.92
N PRO A 238 3.25 8.62 19.73
CA PRO A 238 2.15 8.07 20.52
C PRO A 238 2.35 8.30 22.02
N ILE A 239 1.28 8.60 22.75
CA ILE A 239 1.35 8.93 24.19
C ILE A 239 1.94 7.76 24.99
N THR A 240 1.66 6.54 24.56
CA THR A 240 2.11 5.28 25.13
C THR A 240 3.53 4.89 24.71
N GLY A 241 4.15 5.62 23.78
CA GLY A 241 5.45 5.29 23.20
C GLY A 241 5.37 4.26 22.08
N THR A 242 6.54 3.78 21.67
CA THR A 242 6.71 2.75 20.62
C THR A 242 7.58 1.60 21.12
N ILE A 243 7.54 0.47 20.43
CA ILE A 243 8.41 -0.67 20.73
C ILE A 243 9.89 -0.27 20.67
N PHE A 244 10.24 0.65 19.77
CA PHE A 244 11.60 1.20 19.67
C PHE A 244 12.06 1.89 20.96
N ASP A 245 11.15 2.57 21.66
CA ASP A 245 11.46 3.24 22.92
C ASP A 245 11.74 2.22 24.02
N LEU A 246 10.96 1.13 24.06
CA LEU A 246 11.19 0.02 25.00
C LEU A 246 12.49 -0.73 24.69
N LEU A 247 12.78 -0.99 23.41
CA LEU A 247 14.02 -1.64 22.98
C LEU A 247 15.25 -0.81 23.40
N ASP A 248 15.24 0.49 23.14
CA ASP A 248 16.33 1.38 23.54
C ASP A 248 16.47 1.45 25.08
N ALA A 249 15.36 1.59 25.80
CA ALA A 249 15.36 1.68 27.27
C ALA A 249 15.93 0.42 27.94
N ASN A 250 15.75 -0.75 27.30
CA ASN A 250 16.24 -2.03 27.78
C ASN A 250 17.56 -2.47 27.11
N VAL A 251 18.16 -1.61 26.26
CA VAL A 251 19.43 -1.86 25.55
C VAL A 251 19.36 -3.13 24.68
N VAL A 252 18.20 -3.37 24.09
CA VAL A 252 17.98 -4.46 23.12
C VAL A 252 18.34 -3.94 21.73
N SER A 253 19.31 -4.58 21.08
CA SER A 253 19.74 -4.15 19.75
C SER A 253 18.65 -4.36 18.71
N TRP A 254 18.40 -3.36 17.88
CA TRP A 254 17.40 -3.46 16.81
C TRP A 254 17.81 -2.67 15.57
N LYS A 255 17.29 -3.08 14.42
CA LYS A 255 17.38 -2.33 13.15
C LYS A 255 16.08 -2.45 12.36
N ASN A 256 15.80 -1.42 11.57
CA ASN A 256 14.81 -1.46 10.50
C ASN A 256 15.56 -1.50 9.16
N TYR A 257 15.51 -2.66 8.52
CA TYR A 257 16.06 -2.88 7.20
C TYR A 257 14.99 -2.54 6.17
N TYR A 258 15.21 -1.55 5.31
CA TYR A 258 14.18 -1.07 4.39
C TYR A 258 14.57 -1.17 2.91
N GLY A 259 13.61 -1.48 2.04
CA GLY A 259 13.83 -1.49 0.59
C GLY A 259 14.09 -0.08 0.04
N ASN A 260 13.12 0.81 0.21
CA ASN A 260 13.15 2.20 -0.26
C ASN A 260 12.62 3.22 0.77
N LEU A 261 11.57 2.86 1.51
CA LEU A 261 10.92 3.67 2.53
C LEU A 261 10.99 2.94 3.88
N PRO A 262 11.72 3.45 4.87
CA PRO A 262 11.75 2.87 6.20
C PRO A 262 10.46 3.18 6.97
N THR A 263 9.71 2.14 7.35
CA THR A 263 8.48 2.28 8.15
C THR A 263 8.75 2.92 9.51
N SER A 264 9.93 2.68 10.09
CA SER A 264 10.34 3.30 11.36
C SER A 264 10.40 4.83 11.33
N PHE A 265 10.48 5.47 10.15
CA PHE A 265 10.49 6.93 10.03
C PHE A 265 9.17 7.59 10.43
N ILE A 266 8.07 6.84 10.42
CA ILE A 266 6.76 7.27 10.96
C ILE A 266 6.94 7.80 12.39
N PHE A 267 7.71 7.07 13.21
CA PHE A 267 7.94 7.40 14.61
C PHE A 267 9.31 8.00 14.88
N ARG A 268 10.28 7.86 13.96
CA ARG A 268 11.67 8.33 14.13
C ARG A 268 12.30 8.80 12.81
N LEU A 269 12.03 10.03 12.37
CA LEU A 269 12.62 10.59 11.14
C LEU A 269 14.16 10.62 11.12
N ASN A 270 14.82 10.78 12.27
CA ASN A 270 16.28 10.74 12.40
C ASN A 270 16.76 9.39 12.98
N ASN A 271 16.30 8.27 12.41
CA ASN A 271 16.62 6.94 12.92
C ASN A 271 17.93 6.38 12.33
N THR A 272 18.99 6.32 13.13
CA THR A 272 20.26 5.69 12.73
C THR A 272 20.20 4.17 12.64
N ASN A 273 19.16 3.55 13.18
CA ASN A 273 18.92 2.10 13.08
C ASN A 273 18.18 1.72 11.78
N ALA A 274 17.71 2.70 11.00
CA ALA A 274 17.17 2.46 9.68
C ALA A 274 18.31 2.33 8.66
N VAL A 275 18.42 1.18 8.01
CA VAL A 275 19.45 0.91 6.99
C VAL A 275 18.86 0.19 5.78
N PRO A 276 19.37 0.38 4.56
CA PRO A 276 18.84 -0.35 3.39
C PRO A 276 18.95 -1.87 3.55
N VAL A 277 17.93 -2.65 3.14
CA VAL A 277 17.99 -4.13 3.11
C VAL A 277 19.22 -4.59 2.35
N THR A 278 19.41 -4.07 1.13
CA THR A 278 20.60 -4.34 0.33
C THR A 278 21.61 -3.20 0.47
N PRO A 279 22.87 -3.47 0.85
CA PRO A 279 23.46 -4.79 1.14
C PRO A 279 23.35 -5.22 2.61
N ASN A 280 22.79 -4.41 3.51
CA ASN A 280 23.04 -4.54 4.95
C ASN A 280 22.42 -5.80 5.58
N PHE A 281 21.14 -6.12 5.34
CA PHE A 281 20.48 -7.28 5.94
C PHE A 281 21.20 -8.58 5.56
N PHE A 282 21.44 -8.77 4.26
CA PHE A 282 22.10 -9.96 3.75
C PHE A 282 23.55 -10.09 4.22
N THR A 283 24.25 -8.97 4.41
CA THR A 283 25.61 -8.95 4.98
C THR A 283 25.58 -9.32 6.46
N ASP A 284 24.68 -8.73 7.23
CA ASP A 284 24.55 -8.99 8.68
C ASP A 284 24.14 -10.45 8.93
N ALA A 285 23.18 -10.98 8.16
CA ALA A 285 22.75 -12.38 8.23
C ALA A 285 23.89 -13.35 7.91
N ALA A 286 24.66 -13.10 6.84
CA ALA A 286 25.80 -13.93 6.47
C ALA A 286 26.95 -13.87 7.49
N ALA A 287 27.14 -12.72 8.13
CA ALA A 287 28.20 -12.50 9.12
C ALA A 287 27.83 -13.00 10.53
N GLY A 288 26.56 -13.30 10.79
CA GLY A 288 26.08 -13.65 12.12
C GLY A 288 25.94 -12.44 13.04
N THR A 289 25.73 -11.25 12.48
CA THR A 289 25.69 -9.95 13.19
C THR A 289 24.32 -9.28 13.11
N LEU A 290 23.26 -10.05 12.88
CA LEU A 290 21.90 -9.53 12.98
C LEU A 290 21.64 -8.98 14.39
N PRO A 291 20.88 -7.88 14.52
CA PRO A 291 20.45 -7.40 15.83
C PRO A 291 19.43 -8.35 16.44
N THR A 292 19.20 -8.21 17.75
CA THR A 292 18.18 -8.96 18.49
C THR A 292 16.81 -8.85 17.83
N ILE A 293 16.41 -7.65 17.40
CA ILE A 293 15.16 -7.42 16.68
C ILE A 293 15.43 -6.81 15.30
N SER A 294 14.95 -7.44 14.23
CA SER A 294 15.08 -6.95 12.86
C SER A 294 13.69 -6.74 12.25
N PHE A 295 13.33 -5.51 11.94
CA PHE A 295 12.17 -5.19 11.10
C PHE A 295 12.64 -5.14 9.65
N VAL A 296 11.97 -5.84 8.73
CA VAL A 296 12.39 -5.95 7.33
C VAL A 296 11.24 -5.50 6.43
N ASP A 297 11.38 -4.29 5.88
CA ASP A 297 10.40 -3.71 4.96
C ASP A 297 10.77 -4.05 3.50
N PRO A 298 9.80 -4.43 2.66
CA PRO A 298 9.98 -4.54 1.22
C PRO A 298 10.23 -3.18 0.55
N ILE A 299 10.31 -3.19 -0.78
CA ILE A 299 10.24 -1.99 -1.63
C ILE A 299 8.75 -1.68 -1.78
N LEU A 300 8.32 -0.59 -1.13
CA LEU A 300 6.91 -0.20 -1.00
C LEU A 300 6.41 0.76 -2.10
N VAL A 301 7.31 1.22 -2.98
CA VAL A 301 6.99 2.18 -4.06
C VAL A 301 7.97 2.07 -5.24
N GLY A 302 7.47 2.27 -6.44
CA GLY A 302 8.24 2.33 -7.68
C GLY A 302 8.24 1.02 -8.49
N PRO A 303 8.93 1.00 -9.64
CA PRO A 303 8.78 -0.06 -10.66
C PRO A 303 9.39 -1.42 -10.28
N THR A 304 9.95 -1.53 -9.08
CA THR A 304 10.53 -2.77 -8.54
C THR A 304 9.94 -3.08 -7.18
N GLU A 305 8.71 -2.63 -6.93
CA GLU A 305 7.90 -3.04 -5.78
C GLU A 305 7.92 -4.56 -5.64
N ASN A 306 8.01 -5.01 -4.40
CA ASN A 306 8.05 -6.42 -4.02
C ASN A 306 7.38 -6.65 -2.67
N ASP A 307 6.47 -5.76 -2.32
CA ASP A 307 5.62 -5.77 -1.14
C ASP A 307 4.29 -6.50 -1.36
N GLU A 308 3.97 -6.79 -2.64
CA GLU A 308 2.76 -7.48 -3.11
C GLU A 308 1.50 -6.62 -3.09
N HIS A 309 1.61 -5.32 -2.79
CA HIS A 309 0.47 -4.41 -2.92
C HIS A 309 -0.02 -4.39 -4.37
N PRO A 310 -1.31 -4.68 -4.66
CA PRO A 310 -1.84 -4.60 -6.02
C PRO A 310 -1.53 -3.24 -6.69
N PRO A 311 -1.10 -3.20 -7.97
CA PRO A 311 -1.01 -4.30 -8.94
C PRO A 311 0.40 -4.92 -9.05
N THR A 312 1.17 -4.98 -7.96
CA THR A 312 2.54 -5.51 -7.94
C THR A 312 2.58 -7.02 -8.17
N ASP A 313 3.67 -7.51 -8.78
CA ASP A 313 3.89 -8.94 -9.05
C ASP A 313 4.09 -9.72 -7.75
N ILE A 314 3.12 -10.57 -7.39
CA ILE A 314 3.17 -11.38 -6.16
C ILE A 314 4.40 -12.30 -6.11
N ARG A 315 4.97 -12.67 -7.26
CA ARG A 315 6.19 -13.50 -7.31
C ARG A 315 7.43 -12.71 -6.96
N ALA A 316 7.43 -11.39 -7.17
CA ALA A 316 8.53 -10.53 -6.72
C ALA A 316 8.57 -10.48 -5.19
N GLY A 317 7.41 -10.41 -4.54
CA GLY A 317 7.29 -10.55 -3.09
C GLY A 317 7.64 -11.95 -2.59
N GLU A 318 7.13 -13.01 -3.23
CA GLU A 318 7.48 -14.40 -2.89
C GLU A 318 9.01 -14.61 -2.95
N PHE A 319 9.65 -14.07 -3.99
CA PHE A 319 11.11 -14.10 -4.12
C PHE A 319 11.82 -13.29 -3.02
N PHE A 320 11.32 -12.12 -2.66
CA PHE A 320 11.88 -11.29 -1.59
C PHE A 320 11.81 -11.99 -0.23
N VAL A 321 10.66 -12.54 0.13
CA VAL A 321 10.47 -13.28 1.39
C VAL A 321 11.37 -14.52 1.41
N TRP A 322 11.50 -15.23 0.28
CA TRP A 322 12.47 -16.30 0.14
C TRP A 322 13.92 -15.82 0.37
N GLN A 323 14.33 -14.67 -0.20
CA GLN A 323 15.67 -14.13 0.02
C GLN A 323 15.94 -13.86 1.51
N VAL A 324 14.99 -13.26 2.21
CA VAL A 324 15.10 -12.94 3.65
C VAL A 324 15.21 -14.23 4.46
N ILE A 325 14.28 -15.16 4.29
CA ILE A 325 14.28 -16.45 5.00
C ILE A 325 15.56 -17.22 4.69
N ASN A 326 15.93 -17.36 3.42
CA ASN A 326 17.10 -18.12 3.01
C ASN A 326 18.41 -17.51 3.53
N ALA A 327 18.51 -16.18 3.65
CA ALA A 327 19.67 -15.53 4.23
C ALA A 327 19.84 -15.86 5.72
N VAL A 328 18.76 -15.79 6.50
CA VAL A 328 18.81 -16.16 7.93
C VAL A 328 19.08 -17.64 8.11
N ARG A 329 18.40 -18.52 7.36
CA ARG A 329 18.53 -19.99 7.47
C ARG A 329 19.94 -20.49 7.14
N ASN A 330 20.62 -19.86 6.19
CA ASN A 330 22.02 -20.19 5.85
C ASN A 330 23.04 -19.42 6.71
N GLY A 331 22.59 -18.47 7.52
CA GLY A 331 23.42 -17.63 8.38
C GLY A 331 23.72 -18.29 9.73
N PRO A 332 24.74 -17.79 10.46
CA PRO A 332 25.09 -18.31 11.78
C PRO A 332 24.00 -18.14 12.85
N ASN A 333 23.08 -17.19 12.68
CA ASN A 333 21.99 -16.92 13.63
C ASN A 333 20.78 -17.87 13.47
N TRP A 334 20.74 -18.78 12.48
CA TRP A 334 19.55 -19.60 12.24
C TRP A 334 19.07 -20.34 13.48
N SER A 335 19.98 -20.97 14.24
CA SER A 335 19.67 -21.86 15.36
C SER A 335 18.95 -21.19 16.54
N ASP A 336 18.92 -19.86 16.62
CA ASP A 336 18.27 -19.10 17.70
C ASP A 336 17.35 -17.98 17.16
N SER A 337 16.91 -18.10 15.91
CA SER A 337 16.06 -17.11 15.24
C SER A 337 14.58 -17.53 15.18
N VAL A 338 13.71 -16.55 15.26
CA VAL A 338 12.29 -16.64 14.86
C VAL A 338 12.06 -15.60 13.76
N ILE A 339 11.47 -16.01 12.64
CA ILE A 339 11.01 -15.11 11.59
C ILE A 339 9.48 -15.14 11.60
N PHE A 340 8.84 -14.00 11.83
CA PHE A 340 7.42 -13.82 11.62
C PHE A 340 7.21 -13.23 10.23
N PHE A 341 6.46 -13.95 9.40
CA PHE A 341 6.06 -13.52 8.06
C PHE A 341 4.55 -13.26 8.07
N THR A 342 4.15 -12.04 7.76
CA THR A 342 2.75 -11.58 7.79
C THR A 342 2.51 -10.46 6.78
N TYR A 343 1.24 -10.04 6.68
CA TYR A 343 0.80 -8.86 5.92
C TYR A 343 0.28 -7.80 6.89
N ASP A 344 0.19 -6.55 6.45
CA ASP A 344 -0.34 -5.44 7.24
C ASP A 344 -1.88 -5.49 7.34
N GLU A 345 -2.58 -5.75 6.24
CA GLU A 345 -4.04 -5.85 6.11
C GLU A 345 -4.46 -6.70 4.88
N HIS A 346 -5.76 -6.78 4.59
CA HIS A 346 -6.34 -7.75 3.65
C HIS A 346 -6.41 -7.28 2.21
N GLY A 347 -6.16 -6.01 1.92
CA GLY A 347 -6.07 -5.44 0.59
C GLY A 347 -7.39 -5.32 -0.14
N GLY A 348 -8.53 -5.48 0.56
CA GLY A 348 -9.85 -5.63 -0.07
C GLY A 348 -10.13 -7.05 -0.60
N PHE A 349 -9.23 -8.02 -0.37
CA PHE A 349 -9.48 -9.41 -0.71
C PHE A 349 -10.35 -10.12 0.33
N TYR A 350 -11.27 -10.93 -0.16
CA TYR A 350 -12.26 -11.65 0.62
C TYR A 350 -11.62 -12.56 1.66
N ASP A 351 -12.19 -12.55 2.87
CA ASP A 351 -11.96 -13.59 3.88
C ASP A 351 -13.30 -13.98 4.50
N HIS A 352 -13.55 -15.28 4.62
CA HIS A 352 -14.83 -15.79 5.10
C HIS A 352 -14.98 -15.71 6.62
N VAL A 353 -13.92 -15.48 7.38
CA VAL A 353 -13.97 -15.45 8.84
C VAL A 353 -14.26 -14.04 9.32
N ALA A 354 -15.36 -13.92 10.04
CA ALA A 354 -15.75 -12.68 10.72
C ALA A 354 -14.62 -12.18 11.65
N PRO A 355 -14.16 -10.92 11.49
CA PRO A 355 -13.21 -10.30 12.40
C PRO A 355 -13.70 -10.34 13.88
N PRO A 356 -12.93 -10.94 14.80
CA PRO A 356 -13.36 -11.12 16.17
C PRO A 356 -13.17 -9.85 17.01
N GLN A 357 -13.69 -9.89 18.23
CA GLN A 357 -13.38 -8.89 19.24
C GLN A 357 -11.89 -8.94 19.59
N ALA A 358 -11.26 -7.78 19.68
CA ALA A 358 -9.83 -7.69 19.93
C ALA A 358 -9.46 -7.98 21.40
N PRO A 359 -8.35 -8.70 21.66
CA PRO A 359 -7.90 -9.01 23.01
C PRO A 359 -7.31 -7.75 23.67
N GLN A 360 -8.10 -7.06 24.51
CA GLN A 360 -7.67 -5.84 25.23
C GLN A 360 -8.32 -5.68 26.62
N GLY A 361 -8.63 -6.80 27.28
CA GLY A 361 -9.21 -6.79 28.63
C GLY A 361 -10.59 -6.10 28.72
N GLY A 362 -11.33 -6.03 27.61
CA GLY A 362 -12.65 -5.39 27.53
C GLY A 362 -12.62 -3.86 27.36
N ALA A 363 -11.45 -3.25 27.17
CA ALA A 363 -11.36 -1.86 26.76
C ALA A 363 -11.99 -1.64 25.36
N LEU A 364 -12.45 -0.41 25.07
CA LEU A 364 -12.96 -0.05 23.74
C LEU A 364 -11.84 0.35 22.78
N ASN A 365 -10.77 0.92 23.32
CA ASN A 365 -9.55 1.32 22.61
C ASN A 365 -8.33 0.95 23.48
N PRO A 366 -7.15 0.77 22.87
CA PRO A 366 -5.96 0.29 23.57
C PRO A 366 -5.34 1.34 24.52
N ASP A 367 -5.52 2.62 24.24
CA ASP A 367 -4.75 3.74 24.79
C ASP A 367 -5.60 4.92 25.30
N GLY A 368 -6.92 4.80 25.28
CA GLY A 368 -7.85 5.88 25.65
C GLY A 368 -8.25 6.79 24.49
N ILE A 369 -7.78 6.55 23.27
CA ILE A 369 -8.01 7.39 22.09
C ILE A 369 -9.01 6.70 21.15
N ASN A 370 -10.09 7.40 20.79
CA ASN A 370 -11.12 6.84 19.92
C ASN A 370 -10.80 7.07 18.43
N PRO A 371 -11.41 6.28 17.52
CA PRO A 371 -11.29 6.50 16.08
C PRO A 371 -11.58 7.96 15.67
N GLY A 372 -10.69 8.54 14.86
CA GLY A 372 -10.80 9.91 14.37
C GLY A 372 -10.55 11.00 15.43
N GLN A 373 -10.27 10.64 16.69
CA GLN A 373 -9.96 11.58 17.76
C GLN A 373 -8.45 11.61 18.06
N CYS A 374 -7.61 11.62 17.02
CA CYS A 374 -6.17 11.41 17.14
C CYS A 374 -5.52 12.23 18.26
N ALA A 375 -4.57 11.64 18.99
CA ALA A 375 -3.84 12.31 20.06
C ALA A 375 -2.43 11.73 20.26
N ASP A 376 -1.43 12.61 20.38
CA ASP A 376 -0.02 12.26 20.49
C ASP A 376 0.82 13.35 21.19
N LEU A 377 2.13 13.11 21.33
CA LEU A 377 3.11 14.02 21.90
C LEU A 377 3.90 14.81 20.83
N SER A 378 3.44 14.81 19.58
CA SER A 378 4.16 15.40 18.45
C SER A 378 4.18 16.93 18.52
N ASN A 379 3.11 17.56 19.03
CA ASN A 379 3.01 19.02 19.18
C ASN A 379 2.13 19.46 20.39
N PRO A 380 2.61 19.27 21.64
CA PRO A 380 1.83 19.55 22.85
C PRO A 380 1.63 21.06 23.11
N PRO A 381 0.62 21.48 23.90
CA PRO A 381 -0.25 20.64 24.74
C PRO A 381 -1.54 20.18 24.06
N ALA A 382 -1.92 20.77 22.92
CA ALA A 382 -3.19 20.43 22.26
C ALA A 382 -3.18 18.99 21.73
N SER A 383 -2.06 18.54 21.15
CA SER A 383 -1.92 17.18 20.61
C SER A 383 -2.10 16.08 21.64
N GLN A 384 -1.90 16.38 22.93
CA GLN A 384 -2.03 15.41 24.04
C GLN A 384 -3.47 15.06 24.39
N GLN A 385 -4.45 15.79 23.86
CA GLN A 385 -5.85 15.59 24.18
C GLN A 385 -6.55 14.88 23.01
N PRO A 386 -7.50 13.95 23.27
CA PRO A 386 -8.31 13.34 22.23
C PRO A 386 -8.90 14.39 21.28
N GLY A 387 -8.63 14.25 19.99
CA GLY A 387 -9.05 15.15 18.93
C GLY A 387 -8.13 16.34 18.64
N GLY A 388 -7.02 16.45 19.37
CA GLY A 388 -6.04 17.52 19.20
C GLY A 388 -4.78 17.12 18.43
N GLY A 389 -4.65 15.85 18.05
CA GLY A 389 -3.51 15.28 17.34
C GLY A 389 -3.22 15.94 16.00
N VAL A 390 -1.96 15.87 15.58
CA VAL A 390 -1.50 16.37 14.28
C VAL A 390 -1.98 15.44 13.16
N GLN A 391 -2.14 15.99 11.94
CA GLN A 391 -2.49 15.20 10.74
C GLN A 391 -3.72 14.28 10.93
N CYS A 392 -4.83 14.79 11.46
CA CYS A 392 -6.00 13.97 11.82
C CYS A 392 -7.27 14.28 11.00
N SER A 393 -7.18 15.18 10.01
CA SER A 393 -8.36 15.68 9.31
C SER A 393 -9.07 14.64 8.45
N VAL A 394 -8.31 13.71 7.85
CA VAL A 394 -8.87 12.64 7.02
C VAL A 394 -9.47 11.58 7.94
N SER A 395 -8.77 11.20 9.02
CA SER A 395 -9.31 10.29 10.03
C SER A 395 -10.62 10.80 10.67
N GLN A 396 -10.76 12.12 10.87
CA GLN A 396 -12.02 12.71 11.34
C GLN A 396 -13.15 12.55 10.32
N SER A 397 -12.83 12.69 9.02
CA SER A 397 -13.80 12.48 7.94
C SER A 397 -14.24 11.01 7.88
N ASP A 398 -13.28 10.08 7.93
CA ASP A 398 -13.53 8.65 7.84
C ASP A 398 -14.34 8.14 9.05
N ALA A 399 -14.03 8.63 10.25
CA ALA A 399 -14.85 8.37 11.44
C ALA A 399 -16.29 8.86 11.23
N ALA A 400 -16.47 10.10 10.77
CA ALA A 400 -17.79 10.69 10.56
C ALA A 400 -18.62 9.95 9.49
N ALA A 401 -17.98 9.31 8.51
CA ALA A 401 -18.64 8.60 7.42
C ALA A 401 -19.49 7.42 7.91
N ILE A 402 -19.01 6.67 8.91
CA ILE A 402 -19.72 5.51 9.47
C ILE A 402 -20.21 5.71 10.90
N CYS A 403 -19.93 6.86 11.54
CA CYS A 403 -20.35 7.17 12.90
C CYS A 403 -21.28 8.40 12.94
N PRO A 404 -22.61 8.22 12.79
CA PRO A 404 -23.57 9.29 12.98
C PRO A 404 -23.48 9.87 14.41
N GLY A 405 -23.12 11.15 14.51
CA GLY A 405 -22.91 11.83 15.80
C GLY A 405 -21.47 11.82 16.30
N PHE A 406 -20.51 11.39 15.48
CA PHE A 406 -19.09 11.61 15.72
C PHE A 406 -18.80 13.08 16.09
N THR A 407 -17.92 13.28 17.07
CA THR A 407 -17.38 14.60 17.41
C THR A 407 -15.86 14.55 17.47
N PRO A 408 -15.13 15.49 16.83
CA PRO A 408 -13.68 15.48 16.83
C PRO A 408 -13.06 15.59 18.23
N THR A 409 -13.66 16.39 19.11
CA THR A 409 -13.20 16.61 20.49
C THR A 409 -14.40 16.47 21.44
N GLY A 410 -14.62 15.28 21.99
CA GLY A 410 -15.83 15.01 22.79
C GLY A 410 -16.07 13.54 23.10
N PRO A 411 -17.20 13.20 23.74
CA PRO A 411 -17.56 11.81 23.98
C PRO A 411 -17.76 11.09 22.65
N TYR A 412 -17.11 9.95 22.49
CA TYR A 412 -17.29 9.10 21.32
C TYR A 412 -18.60 8.30 21.44
N PRO A 413 -19.47 8.28 20.42
CA PRO A 413 -20.74 7.58 20.52
C PRO A 413 -20.56 6.07 20.70
N ALA A 414 -21.24 5.49 21.70
CA ALA A 414 -21.09 4.07 22.04
C ALA A 414 -21.57 3.08 20.97
N ALA A 415 -22.37 3.55 20.00
CA ALA A 415 -22.89 2.74 18.90
C ALA A 415 -21.96 2.74 17.66
N CYS A 416 -20.88 3.52 17.69
CA CYS A 416 -19.94 3.59 16.57
C CYS A 416 -18.86 2.53 16.68
N ALA A 417 -18.33 2.12 15.51
CA ALA A 417 -17.17 1.27 15.42
C ALA A 417 -16.00 1.84 16.25
N ASN A 418 -15.27 0.95 16.93
CA ASN A 418 -14.17 1.31 17.81
C ASN A 418 -13.01 0.34 17.59
N PHE A 419 -11.86 0.62 18.20
CA PHE A 419 -10.68 -0.23 18.12
C PHE A 419 -10.77 -1.49 18.98
N ASN A 420 -11.97 -2.00 19.25
CA ASN A 420 -12.19 -3.27 19.95
C ASN A 420 -12.63 -4.41 19.03
N GLN A 421 -12.53 -4.18 17.72
CA GLN A 421 -12.64 -5.21 16.68
C GLN A 421 -11.27 -5.33 16.01
N LEU A 422 -10.81 -6.57 15.79
CA LEU A 422 -9.68 -6.80 14.87
C LEU A 422 -10.14 -6.58 13.43
N GLY A 423 -9.22 -6.49 12.49
CA GLY A 423 -9.52 -6.53 11.07
C GLY A 423 -9.66 -7.96 10.54
N PHE A 424 -9.57 -8.11 9.23
CA PHE A 424 -9.68 -9.42 8.57
C PHE A 424 -8.43 -10.28 8.79
N ARG A 425 -8.56 -11.59 8.54
CA ARG A 425 -7.41 -12.49 8.63
C ARG A 425 -6.40 -12.17 7.56
N VAL A 426 -5.13 -12.25 7.93
CA VAL A 426 -4.00 -12.10 7.02
C VAL A 426 -3.10 -13.34 7.11
N PRO A 427 -2.35 -13.68 6.05
CA PRO A 427 -1.41 -14.80 6.09
C PRO A 427 -0.41 -14.63 7.23
N PHE A 428 -0.14 -15.71 7.98
CA PHE A 428 0.86 -15.71 9.04
C PHE A 428 1.61 -17.04 9.13
N VAL A 429 2.94 -16.99 9.04
CA VAL A 429 3.82 -18.17 9.21
C VAL A 429 5.00 -17.84 10.12
N ALA A 430 5.27 -18.72 11.08
CA ALA A 430 6.40 -18.63 12.00
C ALA A 430 7.57 -19.52 11.53
N VAL A 431 8.53 -18.94 10.81
CA VAL A 431 9.68 -19.67 10.26
C VAL A 431 10.84 -19.68 11.26
N SER A 432 11.15 -20.84 11.83
CA SER A 432 12.14 -20.98 12.90
C SER A 432 12.65 -22.42 13.04
N PRO A 433 13.86 -22.68 13.58
CA PRO A 433 14.21 -24.01 14.05
C PRO A 433 13.23 -24.54 15.10
N PHE A 434 12.68 -23.64 15.93
CA PHE A 434 11.77 -23.98 17.01
C PHE A 434 10.35 -24.24 16.52
N SER A 435 10.01 -23.85 15.30
CA SER A 435 8.67 -24.01 14.77
C SER A 435 8.24 -25.47 14.78
N LYS A 436 7.04 -25.75 15.31
CA LYS A 436 6.41 -27.07 15.19
C LYS A 436 6.16 -27.35 13.69
N PRO A 437 6.54 -28.53 13.17
CA PRO A 437 6.32 -28.84 11.77
C PRO A 437 4.84 -29.16 11.54
N GLN A 438 4.28 -28.68 10.42
CA GLN A 438 2.91 -28.99 9.99
C GLN A 438 1.87 -28.69 11.08
N TYR A 439 1.94 -27.49 11.65
CA TYR A 439 1.13 -27.09 12.80
C TYR A 439 0.30 -25.85 12.49
N VAL A 440 -1.01 -25.95 12.64
CA VAL A 440 -1.93 -24.82 12.53
C VAL A 440 -2.37 -24.38 13.94
N SER A 441 -2.02 -23.16 14.33
CA SER A 441 -2.60 -22.51 15.50
C SER A 441 -3.97 -21.94 15.15
N HIS A 442 -4.91 -22.13 16.07
CA HIS A 442 -6.24 -21.52 16.04
C HIS A 442 -6.39 -20.43 17.13
N THR A 443 -5.28 -19.99 17.69
CA THR A 443 -5.25 -18.96 18.73
C THR A 443 -5.37 -17.59 18.08
N ILE A 444 -6.26 -16.74 18.60
CA ILE A 444 -6.44 -15.38 18.09
C ILE A 444 -5.14 -14.59 18.29
N GLY A 445 -4.52 -14.19 17.19
CA GLY A 445 -3.36 -13.30 17.15
C GLY A 445 -3.62 -12.06 16.30
N ASP A 446 -2.86 -11.00 16.55
CA ASP A 446 -2.79 -9.80 15.70
C ASP A 446 -1.37 -9.22 15.70
N HIS A 447 -1.14 -8.08 15.04
CA HIS A 447 0.20 -7.47 14.97
C HIS A 447 0.84 -7.22 16.34
N THR A 448 0.02 -7.00 17.36
CA THR A 448 0.51 -6.80 18.73
C THR A 448 0.92 -8.10 19.44
N SER A 449 0.53 -9.26 18.92
CA SER A 449 1.04 -10.55 19.37
C SER A 449 2.55 -10.69 19.14
N MET A 450 3.07 -10.14 18.04
CA MET A 450 4.53 -10.08 17.80
C MET A 450 5.23 -9.18 18.83
N LEU A 451 4.60 -8.07 19.21
CA LEU A 451 5.09 -7.20 20.29
C LEU A 451 5.09 -7.92 21.63
N ALA A 452 3.98 -8.57 22.01
CA ALA A 452 3.85 -9.32 23.24
C ALA A 452 4.92 -10.42 23.37
N PHE A 453 5.25 -11.10 22.26
CA PHE A 453 6.35 -12.07 22.20
C PHE A 453 7.71 -11.40 22.52
N ILE A 454 8.02 -10.29 21.86
CA ILE A 454 9.26 -9.52 22.09
C ILE A 454 9.33 -9.01 23.53
N GLU A 455 8.22 -8.47 24.04
CA GLU A 455 8.14 -7.88 25.37
C GLU A 455 8.34 -8.92 26.47
N LYS A 456 7.71 -10.09 26.32
CA LYS A 456 7.90 -11.23 27.22
C LYS A 456 9.35 -11.72 27.18
N ARG A 457 9.94 -11.85 25.99
CA ARG A 457 11.29 -12.42 25.83
C ARG A 457 12.41 -11.47 26.24
N PHE A 458 12.31 -10.18 25.90
CA PHE A 458 13.44 -9.26 25.97
C PHE A 458 13.22 -8.05 26.89
N LEU A 459 11.97 -7.72 27.23
CA LEU A 459 11.64 -6.46 27.90
C LEU A 459 11.03 -6.65 29.30
N GLY A 460 10.95 -7.89 29.79
CA GLY A 460 10.40 -8.19 31.10
C GLY A 460 8.92 -7.87 31.22
N SER A 461 8.16 -8.03 30.13
CA SER A 461 6.71 -7.76 30.06
C SER A 461 6.37 -6.30 30.38
N GLN A 462 7.17 -5.37 29.86
CA GLN A 462 6.77 -3.97 29.70
C GLN A 462 5.89 -3.88 28.44
N PHE A 463 4.70 -3.29 28.57
CA PHE A 463 3.71 -3.17 27.50
C PHE A 463 3.46 -1.69 27.19
N LEU A 464 3.10 -1.38 25.96
CA LEU A 464 2.75 -0.04 25.50
C LEU A 464 1.29 0.29 25.83
N THR A 465 0.37 -0.65 25.64
CA THR A 465 -1.08 -0.40 25.72
C THR A 465 -1.85 -1.54 26.41
N ALA A 466 -3.18 -1.49 26.40
CA ALA A 466 -4.00 -2.63 26.80
C ALA A 466 -4.04 -3.75 25.75
N ARG A 467 -3.71 -3.47 24.48
CA ARG A 467 -3.83 -4.44 23.38
C ARG A 467 -2.70 -5.48 23.44
N ASP A 468 -1.45 -5.05 23.35
CA ASP A 468 -0.25 -5.89 23.51
C ASP A 468 -0.18 -6.56 24.89
N GLN A 469 -0.63 -5.89 25.96
CA GLN A 469 -0.72 -6.51 27.30
C GLN A 469 -1.61 -7.77 27.35
N ASN A 470 -2.64 -7.84 26.49
CA ASN A 470 -3.61 -8.93 26.47
C ASN A 470 -3.49 -9.81 25.22
N ALA A 471 -2.57 -9.49 24.31
CA ALA A 471 -2.35 -10.26 23.10
C ALA A 471 -1.75 -11.64 23.42
N ASP A 472 -2.10 -12.63 22.61
CA ASP A 472 -1.42 -13.92 22.67
C ASP A 472 0.03 -13.78 22.23
N THR A 473 0.94 -14.54 22.83
CA THR A 473 2.38 -14.46 22.54
C THR A 473 2.82 -15.38 21.41
N LEU A 474 1.93 -16.13 20.77
CA LEU A 474 2.22 -17.03 19.63
C LEU A 474 3.16 -18.19 20.00
N GLU A 475 3.35 -18.45 21.29
CA GLU A 475 4.29 -19.46 21.77
C GLU A 475 3.82 -20.89 21.49
N ASP A 476 2.53 -21.09 21.21
CA ASP A 476 1.98 -22.40 20.84
C ASP A 476 2.56 -22.94 19.52
N LEU A 477 3.02 -22.05 18.63
CA LEU A 477 3.68 -22.37 17.36
C LEU A 477 5.06 -23.05 17.52
N PHE A 478 5.65 -23.02 18.71
CA PHE A 478 7.06 -23.36 18.90
C PHE A 478 7.28 -24.49 19.93
N ASP A 479 8.34 -25.26 19.70
CA ASP A 479 9.03 -26.13 20.66
C ASP A 479 10.48 -25.61 20.80
N PHE A 480 10.70 -24.79 21.83
CA PHE A 480 11.97 -24.11 22.04
C PHE A 480 13.10 -25.02 22.53
N ASP A 481 12.77 -26.20 23.07
CA ASP A 481 13.76 -27.10 23.66
C ASP A 481 14.33 -28.08 22.62
N ASN A 482 13.53 -28.49 21.64
CA ASN A 482 13.94 -29.54 20.69
C ASN A 482 14.30 -29.04 19.30
N SER A 483 13.95 -27.79 18.94
CA SER A 483 14.18 -27.22 17.61
C SER A 483 13.81 -28.17 16.46
N PRO A 484 12.54 -28.66 16.40
CA PRO A 484 12.15 -29.74 15.51
C PRO A 484 12.30 -29.41 14.02
N SER A 485 12.33 -28.13 13.66
CA SER A 485 12.46 -27.65 12.27
C SER A 485 13.87 -27.14 11.92
N LEU A 486 14.87 -27.38 12.78
CA LEU A 486 16.25 -26.92 12.57
C LEU A 486 16.84 -27.35 11.23
N THR A 487 16.57 -28.59 10.81
CA THR A 487 17.15 -29.21 9.61
C THR A 487 16.16 -29.32 8.44
N THR A 488 14.96 -28.76 8.56
CA THR A 488 13.96 -28.87 7.49
C THR A 488 14.42 -28.11 6.25
N THR A 489 13.97 -28.48 5.06
CA THR A 489 14.27 -27.74 3.83
C THR A 489 13.10 -26.85 3.47
N VAL A 490 13.38 -25.64 2.98
CA VAL A 490 12.36 -24.76 2.39
C VAL A 490 12.45 -24.85 0.86
N PRO A 491 11.32 -24.73 0.15
CA PRO A 491 11.35 -24.60 -1.30
C PRO A 491 12.10 -23.33 -1.73
N THR A 492 12.50 -23.30 -2.99
CA THR A 492 13.05 -22.10 -3.62
C THR A 492 11.93 -21.32 -4.30
N ALA A 493 11.81 -20.02 -4.02
CA ALA A 493 11.00 -19.14 -4.85
C ALA A 493 11.80 -18.79 -6.12
N PRO A 494 11.25 -19.00 -7.33
CA PRO A 494 11.90 -18.52 -8.54
C PRO A 494 11.82 -16.99 -8.58
N ALA A 495 12.91 -16.34 -9.01
CA ALA A 495 12.83 -14.91 -9.33
C ALA A 495 11.88 -14.72 -10.53
N PRO A 496 11.07 -13.64 -10.55
CA PRO A 496 10.29 -13.29 -11.72
C PRO A 496 11.17 -13.23 -12.97
N LEU A 497 10.71 -13.81 -14.08
CA LEU A 497 11.49 -13.81 -15.32
C LEU A 497 11.38 -12.43 -15.99
N PRO A 498 12.47 -11.88 -16.57
CA PRO A 498 12.46 -10.57 -17.24
C PRO A 498 11.47 -10.40 -18.41
N ASN A 499 10.88 -11.49 -18.90
CA ASN A 499 9.93 -11.54 -20.02
C ASN A 499 8.66 -12.30 -19.63
N ASP A 500 8.37 -12.38 -18.33
CA ASP A 500 7.17 -13.05 -17.86
C ASP A 500 5.94 -12.24 -18.27
N PRO A 501 4.97 -12.84 -19.00
CA PRO A 501 3.78 -12.12 -19.45
C PRO A 501 2.83 -11.71 -18.31
N GLY A 502 3.10 -12.13 -17.07
CA GLY A 502 2.17 -12.00 -15.93
C GLY A 502 1.87 -10.57 -15.47
N CYS A 503 2.69 -9.58 -15.85
CA CYS A 503 2.56 -8.22 -15.33
C CYS A 503 2.89 -7.20 -16.44
N PRO A 504 1.95 -6.35 -16.88
CA PRO A 504 2.20 -5.32 -17.86
C PRO A 504 2.96 -4.12 -17.25
N TYR A 505 4.11 -4.39 -16.63
CA TYR A 505 5.14 -3.40 -16.38
C TYR A 505 6.35 -3.78 -17.23
N THR A 506 6.71 -2.91 -18.17
CA THR A 506 7.90 -3.07 -19.00
C THR A 506 9.14 -2.94 -18.13
N THR A 507 9.64 -4.07 -17.62
CA THR A 507 11.00 -4.19 -17.11
C THR A 507 11.98 -3.86 -18.23
N THR A 508 12.46 -2.60 -18.29
CA THR A 508 13.71 -2.32 -18.98
C THR A 508 14.83 -2.97 -18.17
N THR A 509 15.05 -4.25 -18.45
CA THR A 509 16.10 -5.06 -17.85
C THR A 509 17.44 -4.42 -18.19
N THR A 510 17.99 -3.63 -17.26
CA THR A 510 19.41 -3.26 -17.30
C THR A 510 20.17 -4.53 -16.94
N THR A 511 20.47 -5.35 -17.94
CA THR A 511 21.36 -6.49 -17.75
C THR A 511 22.74 -5.95 -17.41
N VAL A 512 23.14 -6.09 -16.14
CA VAL A 512 24.54 -5.97 -15.74
C VAL A 512 25.25 -7.21 -16.25
N VAL A 513 25.63 -7.22 -17.54
CA VAL A 513 26.53 -8.23 -18.09
C VAL A 513 27.94 -7.84 -17.70
N ALA A 514 28.53 -8.63 -16.80
CA ALA A 514 29.97 -8.69 -16.65
C ALA A 514 30.59 -9.00 -18.01
N VAL A 515 31.48 -8.10 -18.45
CA VAL A 515 32.22 -8.11 -19.71
C VAL A 515 32.77 -9.50 -20.07
N THR A 516 32.37 -10.08 -21.21
CA THR A 516 33.33 -10.57 -22.22
C THR A 516 32.69 -10.81 -23.62
N THR A 517 33.25 -10.12 -24.63
CA THR A 517 33.36 -10.47 -26.06
C THR A 517 32.13 -10.78 -26.95
N THR A 518 31.88 -9.84 -27.87
CA THR A 518 31.62 -9.98 -29.33
C THR A 518 30.66 -11.08 -29.82
N THR A 519 29.53 -10.72 -30.46
CA THR A 519 29.20 -10.94 -31.91
C THR A 519 27.69 -10.65 -32.22
N THR A 520 27.50 -9.73 -33.16
CA THR A 520 26.45 -9.39 -34.15
C THR A 520 25.06 -10.07 -34.26
N THR A 521 24.01 -9.21 -34.42
CA THR A 521 22.73 -9.29 -35.21
C THR A 521 21.65 -10.31 -34.78
N THR A 522 20.34 -10.04 -34.71
CA THR A 522 19.44 -9.35 -35.68
C THR A 522 18.12 -8.91 -35.00
N THR A 523 17.61 -7.75 -35.40
CA THR A 523 16.36 -7.10 -34.94
C THR A 523 15.09 -7.76 -35.51
N THR A 524 14.03 -7.87 -34.72
CA THR A 524 12.64 -7.94 -35.21
C THR A 524 11.78 -7.10 -34.26
N THR A 525 11.27 -6.00 -34.77
CA THR A 525 10.44 -5.00 -34.06
C THR A 525 8.99 -5.46 -34.04
N THR A 526 8.41 -5.59 -32.85
CA THR A 526 6.97 -5.59 -32.61
C THR A 526 6.69 -4.31 -31.85
N THR A 527 5.89 -3.42 -32.44
CA THR A 527 5.51 -2.11 -31.91
C THR A 527 4.44 -2.30 -30.84
N THR A 528 4.81 -2.10 -29.57
CA THR A 528 3.90 -1.92 -28.43
C THR A 528 3.44 -0.47 -28.39
N LEU A 529 2.16 -0.25 -28.11
CA LEU A 529 1.54 1.08 -28.04
C LEU A 529 1.77 1.64 -26.64
N GLU A 530 2.64 2.66 -26.52
CA GLU A 530 3.04 3.27 -25.24
C GLU A 530 2.20 4.52 -24.90
N ASP A 531 1.58 5.17 -25.90
CA ASP A 531 0.77 6.37 -25.74
C ASP A 531 -0.71 6.07 -25.44
N THR A 532 -1.28 6.66 -24.37
CA THR A 532 -2.72 6.59 -24.12
C THR A 532 -3.51 7.44 -25.13
N GLY A 533 -4.78 7.11 -25.36
CA GLY A 533 -5.67 7.90 -26.20
C GLY A 533 -5.95 7.29 -27.56
N TYR A 534 -6.64 8.06 -28.41
CA TYR A 534 -7.15 7.57 -29.69
C TYR A 534 -6.83 8.51 -30.84
N ILE A 535 -6.52 7.91 -31.98
CA ILE A 535 -6.41 8.60 -33.27
C ILE A 535 -7.73 9.37 -33.52
N PRO A 536 -7.67 10.69 -33.75
CA PRO A 536 -8.87 11.49 -33.98
C PRO A 536 -9.73 10.92 -35.13
N PRO A 537 -11.06 10.97 -35.03
CA PRO A 537 -11.95 10.38 -36.03
C PRO A 537 -11.91 11.13 -37.38
N ASP A 538 -11.50 12.41 -37.36
CA ASP A 538 -11.35 13.22 -38.55
C ASP A 538 -10.38 14.41 -38.33
N ALA A 539 -9.92 15.01 -39.43
CA ALA A 539 -8.95 16.11 -39.40
C ALA A 539 -9.46 17.43 -38.81
N THR A 540 -10.77 17.59 -38.62
CA THR A 540 -11.36 18.75 -37.93
C THR A 540 -11.26 18.56 -36.43
N THR A 541 -11.62 17.37 -35.96
CA THR A 541 -11.50 16.95 -34.55
C THR A 541 -10.03 16.93 -34.12
N GLY A 542 -9.14 16.31 -34.89
CA GLY A 542 -7.71 16.28 -34.57
C GLY A 542 -7.07 17.67 -34.50
N LYS A 543 -7.50 18.63 -35.35
CA LYS A 543 -7.04 20.04 -35.26
C LYS A 543 -7.47 20.76 -33.99
N CYS A 544 -8.56 20.32 -33.36
CA CYS A 544 -9.02 20.88 -32.09
C CYS A 544 -8.22 20.29 -30.93
N GLU A 545 -8.04 18.97 -30.90
CA GLU A 545 -7.24 18.23 -29.91
C GLU A 545 -5.77 18.70 -29.91
N ASP A 546 -5.16 18.80 -31.10
CA ASP A 546 -3.85 19.43 -31.34
C ASP A 546 -3.66 20.80 -30.68
N ARG A 547 -4.72 21.62 -30.68
CA ARG A 547 -4.66 22.98 -30.16
C ARG A 547 -4.79 23.00 -28.64
N VAL A 548 -5.44 22.00 -28.04
CA VAL A 548 -5.46 21.77 -26.59
C VAL A 548 -4.06 21.38 -26.13
N GLU A 549 -3.40 20.43 -26.77
CA GLU A 549 -2.01 20.06 -26.45
C GLU A 549 -1.02 21.22 -26.64
N LYS A 550 -1.14 21.95 -27.75
CA LYS A 550 -0.31 23.17 -27.97
C LYS A 550 -0.57 24.25 -26.91
N ALA A 551 -1.75 24.26 -26.27
CA ALA A 551 -2.03 25.12 -25.13
C ALA A 551 -1.37 24.57 -23.86
N LEU A 552 -1.38 23.25 -23.64
CA LEU A 552 -0.73 22.58 -22.52
C LEU A 552 0.78 22.82 -22.51
N ALA A 553 1.46 22.60 -23.64
CA ALA A 553 2.90 22.87 -23.76
C ALA A 553 3.27 24.33 -23.41
N LYS A 554 2.39 25.28 -23.75
CA LYS A 554 2.60 26.71 -23.43
C LYS A 554 2.33 27.02 -21.96
N TYR A 555 1.37 26.32 -21.36
CA TYR A 555 1.04 26.40 -19.95
C TYR A 555 2.18 25.89 -19.09
N MET A 556 2.64 24.67 -19.32
CA MET A 556 3.77 24.08 -18.59
C MET A 556 5.04 24.93 -18.73
N ALA A 557 5.30 25.47 -19.93
CA ALA A 557 6.41 26.40 -20.12
C ALA A 557 6.22 27.74 -19.37
N ALA A 558 5.00 28.15 -19.06
CA ALA A 558 4.71 29.36 -18.29
C ALA A 558 4.93 29.15 -16.79
N VAL A 559 4.46 28.03 -16.25
CA VAL A 559 4.68 27.57 -14.87
C VAL A 559 6.18 27.43 -14.59
N VAL A 560 6.92 26.69 -15.44
CA VAL A 560 8.39 26.62 -15.33
C VAL A 560 9.08 27.99 -15.36
N ARG A 561 8.53 28.99 -16.07
CA ARG A 561 9.08 30.36 -16.05
C ARG A 561 8.75 31.12 -14.78
N CYS A 562 7.69 30.75 -14.06
CA CYS A 562 7.34 31.28 -12.76
C CYS A 562 8.29 30.72 -11.70
N HIS A 563 8.52 29.40 -11.68
CA HIS A 563 9.50 28.75 -10.79
C HIS A 563 10.91 29.33 -10.97
N VAL A 564 11.35 29.52 -12.22
CA VAL A 564 12.63 30.19 -12.54
C VAL A 564 12.72 31.60 -11.94
N LYS A 565 11.63 32.38 -11.98
CA LYS A 565 11.63 33.72 -11.39
C LYS A 565 11.65 33.65 -9.86
N SER A 566 10.93 32.70 -9.28
CA SER A 566 10.92 32.46 -7.84
C SER A 566 12.33 32.13 -7.34
N ALA A 567 13.02 31.20 -8.02
CA ALA A 567 14.42 30.85 -7.76
C ALA A 567 15.37 32.04 -7.91
N ASP A 568 15.29 32.76 -9.04
CA ASP A 568 16.12 33.93 -9.30
C ASP A 568 15.90 35.08 -8.31
N ALA A 569 14.71 35.16 -7.71
CA ALA A 569 14.34 36.20 -6.76
C ALA A 569 14.72 35.81 -5.32
N GLY A 570 14.54 34.53 -4.96
CA GLY A 570 15.04 33.93 -3.73
C GLY A 570 16.57 34.08 -3.61
N VAL A 571 17.31 33.78 -4.67
CA VAL A 571 18.79 33.96 -4.71
C VAL A 571 19.20 35.43 -4.47
N LYS A 572 18.36 36.40 -4.87
CA LYS A 572 18.61 37.83 -4.68
C LYS A 572 18.19 38.35 -3.29
N GLY A 573 17.64 37.48 -2.43
CA GLY A 573 17.10 37.88 -1.13
C GLY A 573 15.81 38.69 -1.24
N THR A 574 15.11 38.61 -2.38
CA THR A 574 13.79 39.21 -2.61
C THR A 574 12.82 38.13 -3.04
N PRO A 575 12.51 37.13 -2.19
CA PRO A 575 11.69 36.00 -2.61
C PRO A 575 10.36 36.46 -3.20
N LEU A 576 9.96 35.84 -4.30
CA LEU A 576 8.70 36.09 -4.95
C LEU A 576 7.78 34.91 -4.65
N ASP A 577 6.54 35.25 -4.34
CA ASP A 577 5.43 34.32 -4.41
C ASP A 577 5.06 34.14 -5.88
N ASP A 578 5.39 32.98 -6.44
CA ASP A 578 5.10 32.61 -7.81
C ASP A 578 3.63 32.31 -8.07
N GLU A 579 2.80 32.14 -7.04
CA GLU A 579 1.35 31.91 -7.19
C GLU A 579 0.69 33.01 -8.03
N ALA A 580 1.13 34.26 -7.88
CA ALA A 580 0.62 35.39 -8.67
C ALA A 580 1.08 35.39 -10.15
N CYS A 581 2.04 34.52 -10.51
CA CYS A 581 2.52 34.23 -11.86
C CYS A 581 1.83 32.98 -12.45
N GLU A 582 1.59 31.98 -11.62
CA GLU A 582 0.87 30.71 -11.85
C GLU A 582 -0.62 30.99 -12.13
N SER A 583 -1.30 31.64 -11.18
CA SER A 583 -2.69 32.09 -11.26
C SER A 583 -2.85 33.53 -10.77
N ASN A 584 -3.42 34.37 -11.63
CA ASN A 584 -3.72 35.75 -11.25
C ASN A 584 -5.09 36.16 -11.77
N PRO A 585 -6.17 35.80 -11.05
CA PRO A 585 -7.52 36.13 -11.44
C PRO A 585 -7.76 37.64 -11.53
N SER A 586 -7.04 38.43 -10.72
CA SER A 586 -7.19 39.90 -10.67
C SER A 586 -6.68 40.63 -11.92
N THR A 587 -5.68 40.06 -12.61
CA THR A 587 -5.11 40.66 -13.82
C THR A 587 -5.39 39.86 -15.09
N GLY A 588 -5.83 38.60 -14.96
CA GLY A 588 -6.02 37.67 -16.07
C GLY A 588 -4.71 37.31 -16.78
N LYS A 589 -3.56 37.52 -16.12
CA LYS A 589 -2.23 37.37 -16.72
C LYS A 589 -1.45 36.16 -16.20
N GLY A 590 -1.99 35.36 -15.28
CA GLY A 590 -1.35 34.13 -14.83
C GLY A 590 -1.27 33.08 -15.95
N ALA A 591 -0.48 32.03 -15.72
CA ALA A 591 -0.38 30.88 -16.62
C ALA A 591 -1.75 30.21 -16.80
N LYS A 592 -2.47 30.00 -15.68
CA LYS A 592 -3.80 29.40 -15.66
C LYS A 592 -4.81 30.18 -16.49
N GLU A 593 -4.95 31.49 -16.26
CA GLU A 593 -5.94 32.29 -16.99
C GLU A 593 -5.63 32.39 -18.49
N LYS A 594 -4.34 32.31 -18.87
CA LYS A 594 -3.94 32.25 -20.28
C LYS A 594 -4.30 30.92 -20.93
N TYR A 595 -4.17 29.81 -20.21
CA TYR A 595 -4.62 28.49 -20.67
C TYR A 595 -6.14 28.47 -20.83
N ASP A 596 -6.87 28.86 -19.79
CA ASP A 596 -8.34 28.91 -19.79
C ASP A 596 -8.87 29.81 -20.92
N ALA A 597 -8.25 30.97 -21.13
CA ALA A 597 -8.60 31.86 -22.24
C ALA A 597 -8.23 31.28 -23.63
N ALA A 598 -7.22 30.41 -23.71
CA ALA A 598 -6.91 29.69 -24.95
C ALA A 598 -7.97 28.64 -25.24
N ILE A 599 -8.36 27.82 -24.25
CA ILE A 599 -9.43 26.82 -24.37
C ILE A 599 -10.77 27.49 -24.71
N ALA A 600 -11.14 28.57 -24.02
CA ALA A 600 -12.37 29.31 -24.32
C ALA A 600 -12.40 29.86 -25.76
N LYS A 601 -11.25 30.27 -26.32
CA LYS A 601 -11.14 30.67 -27.73
C LYS A 601 -11.27 29.49 -28.69
N LEU A 602 -10.90 28.28 -28.28
CA LEU A 602 -11.13 27.07 -29.08
C LEU A 602 -12.62 26.73 -29.10
N VAL A 603 -13.28 26.75 -27.94
CA VAL A 603 -14.73 26.55 -27.81
C VAL A 603 -15.50 27.56 -28.67
N ALA A 604 -15.15 28.85 -28.59
CA ALA A 604 -15.76 29.89 -29.41
C ALA A 604 -15.53 29.74 -30.92
N LYS A 605 -14.52 28.96 -31.34
CA LYS A 605 -14.23 28.63 -32.75
C LYS A 605 -14.87 27.32 -33.21
N GLY A 606 -15.72 26.71 -32.39
CA GLY A 606 -16.41 25.46 -32.69
C GLY A 606 -15.62 24.20 -32.36
N CYS A 607 -14.52 24.30 -31.60
CA CYS A 607 -13.89 23.12 -31.01
C CYS A 607 -14.65 22.74 -29.73
N GLY A 608 -15.45 21.67 -29.78
CA GLY A 608 -16.08 21.07 -28.61
C GLY A 608 -15.67 19.60 -28.48
N GLY A 609 -16.24 18.90 -27.50
CA GLY A 609 -15.95 17.50 -27.23
C GLY A 609 -15.00 17.30 -26.05
N CYS A 610 -14.64 16.04 -25.83
CA CYS A 610 -13.93 15.58 -24.64
C CYS A 610 -12.62 16.36 -24.38
N ALA A 611 -11.84 16.71 -25.40
CA ALA A 611 -10.55 17.40 -25.20
C ALA A 611 -10.70 18.79 -24.56
N THR A 612 -11.75 19.53 -24.92
CA THR A 612 -12.05 20.83 -24.28
C THR A 612 -12.73 20.68 -22.92
N THR A 613 -13.44 19.57 -22.69
CA THR A 613 -14.05 19.22 -21.40
C THR A 613 -13.01 18.79 -20.39
N ASN A 614 -12.00 18.01 -20.82
CA ASN A 614 -10.93 17.46 -20.01
C ASN A 614 -9.80 18.48 -19.76
N ALA A 615 -9.71 19.53 -20.58
CA ALA A 615 -8.67 20.55 -20.49
C ALA A 615 -8.44 21.14 -19.07
N PRO A 616 -9.47 21.40 -18.23
CA PRO A 616 -9.24 21.83 -16.85
C PRO A 616 -8.53 20.79 -15.98
N GLY A 617 -8.86 19.50 -16.16
CA GLY A 617 -8.24 18.37 -15.46
C GLY A 617 -6.80 18.13 -15.95
N LEU A 618 -6.60 18.14 -17.27
CA LEU A 618 -5.27 18.02 -17.89
C LEU A 618 -4.32 19.15 -17.43
N ARG A 619 -4.84 20.38 -17.29
CA ARG A 619 -4.08 21.49 -16.72
C ARG A 619 -3.71 21.27 -15.26
N ALA A 620 -4.65 20.80 -14.43
CA ALA A 620 -4.42 20.53 -13.02
C ALA A 620 -3.39 19.39 -12.81
N ALA A 621 -3.45 18.34 -13.63
CA ALA A 621 -2.47 17.25 -13.63
C ALA A 621 -1.07 17.77 -14.02
N ALA A 622 -0.98 18.65 -15.02
CA ALA A 622 0.29 19.26 -15.43
C ALA A 622 0.87 20.23 -14.40
N GLU A 623 0.01 20.92 -13.65
CA GLU A 623 0.37 21.81 -12.53
C GLU A 623 0.96 20.97 -11.38
N SER A 624 0.21 19.96 -10.91
CA SER A 624 0.68 19.02 -9.88
C SER A 624 1.97 18.27 -10.25
N PHE A 625 2.13 17.87 -11.52
CA PHE A 625 3.38 17.28 -12.01
C PHE A 625 4.57 18.23 -11.84
N LEU A 626 4.40 19.51 -12.21
CA LEU A 626 5.46 20.50 -12.17
C LEU A 626 5.83 20.89 -10.74
N GLU A 627 4.84 21.05 -9.86
CA GLU A 627 5.02 21.34 -8.42
C GLU A 627 5.77 20.19 -7.74
N SER A 628 5.30 18.96 -7.93
CA SER A 628 5.87 17.76 -7.29
C SER A 628 7.30 17.49 -7.76
N ASN A 629 7.62 17.79 -9.02
CA ASN A 629 8.95 17.56 -9.61
C ASN A 629 9.85 18.80 -9.61
N ASN A 630 9.40 19.95 -9.08
CA ASN A 630 10.22 21.17 -9.07
C ASN A 630 11.53 20.97 -8.29
N GLY A 631 11.48 20.22 -7.20
CA GLY A 631 12.63 19.81 -6.40
C GLY A 631 13.61 18.86 -7.08
N GLN A 632 13.29 18.30 -8.26
CA GLN A 632 14.27 17.59 -9.09
C GLN A 632 15.18 18.57 -9.85
N SER A 633 14.67 19.76 -10.18
CA SER A 633 15.45 20.83 -10.82
C SER A 633 16.12 21.75 -9.81
N TYR A 634 15.44 22.10 -8.72
CA TYR A 634 15.89 23.03 -7.69
C TYR A 634 16.12 22.30 -6.37
N CYS A 635 17.29 21.69 -6.25
CA CYS A 635 17.59 20.66 -5.25
C CYS A 635 18.80 21.00 -4.38
N ALA A 636 19.60 22.00 -4.75
CA ALA A 636 20.86 22.31 -4.07
C ALA A 636 20.72 23.23 -2.86
N GLY A 637 19.56 23.87 -2.68
CA GLY A 637 19.28 24.82 -1.62
C GLY A 637 18.83 24.18 -0.30
N SER A 638 18.57 25.04 0.69
CA SER A 638 17.97 24.64 1.98
C SER A 638 16.82 25.56 2.42
N THR A 639 16.59 26.65 1.69
CA THR A 639 15.46 27.54 1.92
C THR A 639 14.37 27.16 0.94
N PRO A 640 13.19 26.70 1.40
CA PRO A 640 12.08 26.40 0.50
C PRO A 640 11.65 27.63 -0.30
N PHE A 641 10.97 27.40 -1.42
CA PHE A 641 10.27 28.48 -2.13
C PHE A 641 9.20 29.12 -1.24
N LEU A 642 8.93 30.39 -1.46
CA LEU A 642 8.02 31.21 -0.64
C LEU A 642 6.71 31.36 -1.38
N GLY A 643 5.62 30.74 -0.92
CA GLY A 643 4.30 30.99 -1.51
C GLY A 643 3.35 29.80 -1.58
N GLY A 644 3.83 28.57 -1.80
CA GLY A 644 2.93 27.45 -2.08
C GLY A 644 3.66 26.16 -2.37
N ASP A 645 2.88 25.12 -2.66
CA ASP A 645 3.10 23.67 -2.86
C ASP A 645 4.28 23.21 -3.75
N ASP A 646 5.08 24.11 -4.30
CA ASP A 646 6.29 23.80 -5.04
C ASP A 646 7.33 23.05 -4.22
N SER A 647 7.67 21.84 -4.66
CA SER A 647 8.77 21.10 -4.06
C SER A 647 10.12 21.76 -4.39
N GLY A 648 11.13 21.53 -3.53
CA GLY A 648 12.49 22.01 -3.77
C GLY A 648 12.87 23.28 -3.01
N PHE A 649 14.03 23.83 -3.38
CA PHE A 649 14.69 24.86 -2.61
C PHE A 649 15.24 25.99 -3.48
N VAL A 650 15.21 27.21 -2.95
CA VAL A 650 15.91 28.36 -3.49
C VAL A 650 17.40 28.03 -3.65
N PRO A 651 17.99 28.20 -4.85
CA PRO A 651 19.39 27.89 -5.08
C PRO A 651 20.31 28.63 -4.09
N PRO A 652 21.40 28.00 -3.61
CA PRO A 652 22.28 28.60 -2.61
C PRO A 652 23.08 29.80 -3.15
N ASP A 653 23.29 29.88 -4.46
CA ASP A 653 23.98 30.97 -5.13
C ASP A 653 23.57 31.11 -6.61
N ALA A 654 23.90 32.25 -7.22
CA ALA A 654 23.54 32.57 -8.60
C ALA A 654 24.24 31.72 -9.67
N GLY A 655 25.35 31.04 -9.34
CA GLY A 655 25.99 30.07 -10.21
C GLY A 655 25.20 28.77 -10.26
N THR A 656 24.86 28.23 -9.09
CA THR A 656 24.00 27.06 -8.93
C THR A 656 22.62 27.28 -9.53
N GLY A 657 21.98 28.42 -9.23
CA GLY A 657 20.67 28.78 -9.78
C GLY A 657 20.64 28.85 -11.31
N LYS A 658 21.72 29.31 -11.97
CA LYS A 658 21.82 29.29 -13.44
C LYS A 658 21.85 27.89 -14.04
N CYS A 659 22.38 26.92 -13.31
CA CYS A 659 22.47 25.52 -13.73
C CYS A 659 21.13 24.82 -13.55
N GLU A 660 20.49 24.99 -12.40
CA GLU A 660 19.15 24.47 -12.08
C GLU A 660 18.08 25.04 -13.02
N ASP A 661 18.12 26.36 -13.26
CA ASP A 661 17.35 27.03 -14.33
C ASP A 661 17.55 26.40 -15.70
N GLY A 662 18.78 25.99 -15.98
CA GLY A 662 19.17 25.36 -17.24
C GLY A 662 18.42 24.05 -17.42
N VAL A 663 18.36 23.22 -16.38
CA VAL A 663 17.66 21.93 -16.36
C VAL A 663 16.15 22.15 -16.52
N ALA A 664 15.55 23.03 -15.73
CA ALA A 664 14.12 23.36 -15.82
C ALA A 664 13.72 23.86 -17.23
N LYS A 665 14.54 24.74 -17.84
CA LYS A 665 14.31 25.23 -19.22
C LYS A 665 14.51 24.15 -20.29
N VAL A 666 15.31 23.12 -20.01
CA VAL A 666 15.52 21.97 -20.90
C VAL A 666 14.34 21.00 -20.81
N LEU A 667 13.79 20.76 -19.61
CA LEU A 667 12.55 20.03 -19.39
C LEU A 667 11.38 20.63 -20.17
N SER A 668 11.14 21.94 -20.04
CA SER A 668 10.04 22.61 -20.78
C SER A 668 10.15 22.45 -22.31
N LYS A 669 11.36 22.36 -22.85
CA LYS A 669 11.58 22.10 -24.29
C LYS A 669 11.35 20.65 -24.67
N TYR A 670 11.64 19.72 -23.76
CA TYR A 670 11.40 18.29 -23.95
C TYR A 670 9.91 17.99 -24.03
N VAL A 671 9.14 18.46 -23.05
CA VAL A 671 7.67 18.41 -23.04
C VAL A 671 7.09 18.91 -24.37
N ALA A 672 7.56 20.07 -24.84
CA ALA A 672 7.13 20.64 -26.11
C ALA A 672 7.63 19.90 -27.37
N ASN A 673 8.50 18.90 -27.25
CA ASN A 673 8.94 18.05 -28.35
C ASN A 673 8.20 16.71 -28.36
N VAL A 674 7.95 16.12 -27.19
CA VAL A 674 7.09 14.93 -26.99
C VAL A 674 5.67 15.22 -27.49
N ILE A 675 5.05 16.32 -27.03
CA ILE A 675 3.75 16.79 -27.56
C ILE A 675 3.76 16.97 -29.10
N LYS A 676 4.89 17.36 -29.71
CA LYS A 676 4.96 17.46 -31.19
C LYS A 676 5.02 16.09 -31.88
N CYS A 677 5.46 15.06 -31.18
CA CYS A 677 5.45 13.69 -31.63
C CYS A 677 4.03 13.13 -31.53
N HIS A 678 3.34 13.29 -30.40
CA HIS A 678 1.90 13.00 -30.25
C HIS A 678 1.05 13.63 -31.36
N ILE A 679 1.22 14.94 -31.60
CA ILE A 679 0.55 15.64 -32.72
C ILE A 679 0.82 15.00 -34.08
N LYS A 680 2.07 14.59 -34.35
CA LYS A 680 2.40 13.97 -35.64
C LYS A 680 1.82 12.57 -35.76
N SER A 681 1.78 11.83 -34.65
CA SER A 681 1.15 10.52 -34.57
C SER A 681 -0.33 10.65 -34.90
N ALA A 682 -1.04 11.55 -34.22
CA ALA A 682 -2.46 11.84 -34.44
C ALA A 682 -2.74 12.29 -35.89
N ASP A 683 -1.98 13.26 -36.39
CA ASP A 683 -2.12 13.75 -37.75
C ASP A 683 -1.83 12.68 -38.82
N SER A 684 -0.98 11.69 -38.52
CA SER A 684 -0.63 10.60 -39.44
C SER A 684 -1.66 9.48 -39.38
N GLY A 685 -2.12 9.12 -38.18
CA GLY A 685 -3.22 8.21 -37.93
C GLY A 685 -4.51 8.64 -38.64
N VAL A 686 -4.88 9.92 -38.56
CA VAL A 686 -6.03 10.48 -39.30
C VAL A 686 -5.90 10.30 -40.83
N LYS A 687 -4.67 10.24 -41.35
CA LYS A 687 -4.41 10.01 -42.79
C LYS A 687 -4.33 8.52 -43.14
N GLY A 688 -4.50 7.61 -42.18
CA GLY A 688 -4.32 6.17 -42.35
C GLY A 688 -2.86 5.77 -42.63
N VAL A 689 -1.91 6.60 -42.18
CA VAL A 689 -0.47 6.34 -42.31
C VAL A 689 0.06 6.09 -40.90
N PRO A 690 0.40 4.84 -40.52
CA PRO A 690 1.03 4.56 -39.25
C PRO A 690 2.34 5.35 -39.15
N LEU A 691 2.49 6.14 -38.10
CA LEU A 691 3.74 6.78 -37.73
C LEU A 691 4.18 6.17 -36.42
N ASP A 692 5.41 5.67 -36.40
CA ASP A 692 6.10 5.26 -35.19
C ASP A 692 6.54 6.58 -34.49
N ASP A 693 5.75 7.01 -33.52
CA ASP A 693 6.02 8.13 -32.61
C ASP A 693 7.22 7.85 -31.72
N GLU A 694 7.48 6.60 -31.35
CA GLU A 694 8.69 6.21 -30.61
C GLU A 694 9.97 6.65 -31.33
N LEU A 695 10.01 6.61 -32.66
CA LEU A 695 11.14 7.15 -33.45
C LEU A 695 11.21 8.69 -33.48
N CYS A 696 10.19 9.39 -33.02
CA CYS A 696 10.14 10.84 -32.81
C CYS A 696 10.50 11.22 -31.37
N GLU A 697 10.00 10.45 -30.40
CA GLU A 697 10.30 10.48 -28.95
C GLU A 697 11.79 10.19 -28.72
N SER A 698 12.27 9.09 -29.26
CA SER A 698 13.60 8.51 -29.04
C SER A 698 14.18 7.93 -30.32
N ASN A 699 15.24 8.55 -30.85
CA ASN A 699 15.87 8.05 -32.06
C ASN A 699 17.39 8.04 -31.95
N PRO A 700 17.94 7.00 -31.31
CA PRO A 700 19.38 6.85 -31.13
C PRO A 700 20.13 6.78 -32.47
N SER A 701 19.48 6.27 -33.52
CA SER A 701 20.09 6.08 -34.84
C SER A 701 20.35 7.40 -35.59
N THR A 702 19.53 8.43 -35.35
CA THR A 702 19.67 9.74 -36.00
C THR A 702 20.10 10.85 -35.04
N GLY A 703 20.00 10.62 -33.73
CA GLY A 703 20.23 11.63 -32.69
C GLY A 703 19.20 12.77 -32.72
N LYS A 704 18.05 12.57 -33.36
CA LYS A 704 17.05 13.61 -33.61
C LYS A 704 15.77 13.46 -32.78
N GLY A 705 15.64 12.43 -31.94
CA GLY A 705 14.49 12.28 -31.06
C GLY A 705 14.39 13.40 -30.02
N ALA A 706 13.25 13.50 -29.35
CA ALA A 706 13.07 14.42 -28.22
C ALA A 706 14.07 14.11 -27.11
N LYS A 707 14.28 12.83 -26.80
CA LYS A 707 15.23 12.33 -25.80
C LYS A 707 16.66 12.74 -26.10
N GLU A 708 17.16 12.50 -27.31
CA GLU A 708 18.56 12.85 -27.63
C GLU A 708 18.79 14.36 -27.63
N LYS A 709 17.77 15.15 -27.96
CA LYS A 709 17.84 16.62 -27.83
C LYS A 709 17.88 17.07 -26.38
N TYR A 710 17.16 16.41 -25.48
CA TYR A 710 17.22 16.66 -24.04
C TYR A 710 18.60 16.30 -23.50
N ASP A 711 19.07 15.08 -23.76
CA ASP A 711 20.38 14.60 -23.30
C ASP A 711 21.52 15.47 -23.82
N ALA A 712 21.47 15.87 -25.10
CA ALA A 712 22.45 16.79 -25.67
C ALA A 712 22.39 18.20 -25.05
N ALA A 713 21.22 18.66 -24.59
CA ALA A 713 21.08 19.93 -23.91
C ALA A 713 21.59 19.86 -22.46
N ILE A 714 21.32 18.78 -21.73
CA ILE A 714 21.90 18.50 -20.41
C ILE A 714 23.43 18.38 -20.51
N GLY A 715 23.94 17.63 -21.49
CA GLY A 715 25.39 17.52 -21.74
C GLY A 715 26.06 18.87 -22.01
N LYS A 716 25.38 19.82 -22.66
CA LYS A 716 25.89 21.20 -22.83
C LYS A 716 25.94 21.97 -21.51
N LEU A 717 25.05 21.71 -20.57
CA LEU A 717 25.12 22.29 -19.22
C LEU A 717 26.31 21.71 -18.46
N VAL A 718 26.54 20.40 -18.54
CA VAL A 718 27.71 19.73 -17.96
C VAL A 718 29.03 20.32 -18.47
N ILE A 719 29.15 20.49 -19.79
CA ILE A 719 30.33 21.11 -20.41
C ILE A 719 30.56 22.56 -19.94
N ARG A 720 29.48 23.27 -19.57
CA ARG A 720 29.55 24.65 -19.04
C ARG A 720 29.89 24.70 -17.54
N GLY A 721 30.17 23.56 -16.92
CA GLY A 721 30.52 23.44 -15.51
C GLY A 721 29.32 23.29 -14.58
N CYS A 722 28.13 22.97 -15.11
CA CYS A 722 26.99 22.61 -14.28
C CYS A 722 27.11 21.15 -13.80
N GLY A 723 26.84 20.93 -12.52
CA GLY A 723 26.85 19.61 -11.89
C GLY A 723 25.93 19.62 -10.66
N GLY A 724 26.04 18.60 -9.81
CA GLY A 724 25.19 18.47 -8.63
C GLY A 724 23.84 17.80 -8.94
N CYS A 725 22.93 17.88 -7.97
CA CYS A 725 21.68 17.12 -7.96
C CYS A 725 20.82 17.38 -9.20
N ALA A 726 20.73 18.61 -9.73
CA ALA A 726 19.87 18.89 -10.89
C ALA A 726 20.32 18.18 -12.17
N ILE A 727 21.64 17.98 -12.34
CA ILE A 727 22.18 17.19 -13.45
C ILE A 727 22.00 15.69 -13.19
N SER A 728 22.21 15.24 -11.95
CA SER A 728 22.00 13.84 -11.55
C SER A 728 20.55 13.39 -11.69
N ASN A 729 19.61 14.30 -11.42
CA ASN A 729 18.17 14.08 -11.43
C ASN A 729 17.57 14.26 -12.84
N ALA A 730 18.28 14.93 -13.76
CA ALA A 730 17.79 15.22 -15.10
C ALA A 730 17.30 13.98 -15.88
N PRO A 731 17.91 12.78 -15.79
CA PRO A 731 17.37 11.58 -16.43
C PRO A 731 16.02 11.13 -15.84
N GLY A 732 15.87 11.17 -14.52
CA GLY A 732 14.63 10.82 -13.82
C GLY A 732 13.53 11.83 -14.11
N LEU A 733 13.88 13.13 -14.11
CA LEU A 733 12.96 14.21 -14.47
C LEU A 733 12.45 14.12 -15.91
N ARG A 734 13.30 13.67 -16.85
CA ARG A 734 12.89 13.40 -18.24
C ARG A 734 11.91 12.24 -18.31
N ALA A 735 12.22 11.13 -17.64
CA ALA A 735 11.37 9.93 -17.63
C ALA A 735 10.00 10.21 -17.00
N ALA A 736 9.97 10.97 -15.90
CA ALA A 736 8.72 11.40 -15.27
C ALA A 736 7.88 12.30 -16.20
N ALA A 737 8.53 13.16 -16.99
CA ALA A 737 7.84 14.04 -17.94
C ALA A 737 7.28 13.30 -19.17
N GLU A 738 8.00 12.27 -19.63
CA GLU A 738 7.57 11.35 -20.70
C GLU A 738 6.35 10.57 -20.21
N SER A 739 6.48 9.83 -19.11
CA SER A 739 5.38 9.09 -18.48
C SER A 739 4.13 9.94 -18.19
N PHE A 740 4.31 11.18 -17.69
CA PHE A 740 3.21 12.10 -17.50
C PHE A 740 2.47 12.41 -18.81
N LEU A 741 3.20 12.69 -19.89
CA LEU A 741 2.61 13.03 -21.17
C LEU A 741 1.91 11.82 -21.79
N ASP A 742 2.52 10.64 -21.74
CA ASP A 742 2.00 9.43 -22.37
C ASP A 742 0.73 8.96 -21.66
N THR A 743 0.69 9.05 -20.32
CA THR A 743 -0.48 8.70 -19.49
C THR A 743 -1.64 9.69 -19.66
N ASN A 744 -1.34 10.95 -19.97
CA ASN A 744 -2.35 12.01 -20.09
C ASN A 744 -2.69 12.37 -21.54
N ASN A 745 -2.04 11.75 -22.52
CA ASN A 745 -2.29 11.95 -23.96
C ASN A 745 -3.77 11.67 -24.31
N GLY A 746 -4.35 10.65 -23.68
CA GLY A 746 -5.77 10.30 -23.79
C GLY A 746 -6.75 11.35 -23.25
N GLN A 747 -6.30 12.34 -22.47
CA GLN A 747 -7.17 13.47 -22.10
C GLN A 747 -7.28 14.51 -23.22
N ALA A 748 -6.27 14.63 -24.07
CA ALA A 748 -6.25 15.54 -25.22
C ALA A 748 -6.77 14.88 -26.49
N TYR A 749 -6.45 13.60 -26.71
CA TYR A 749 -6.87 12.79 -27.86
C TYR A 749 -7.83 11.69 -27.42
N CYS A 750 -9.10 12.06 -27.31
CA CYS A 750 -10.13 11.26 -26.65
C CYS A 750 -11.35 10.98 -27.54
N ALA A 751 -11.43 11.61 -28.71
CA ALA A 751 -12.61 11.53 -29.58
C ALA A 751 -12.61 10.33 -30.54
N GLY A 752 -11.48 9.63 -30.67
CA GLY A 752 -11.29 8.50 -31.57
C GLY A 752 -11.76 7.15 -31.01
N SER A 753 -11.62 6.10 -31.83
CA SER A 753 -11.87 4.72 -31.43
C SER A 753 -10.74 3.76 -31.81
N VAL A 754 -9.72 4.27 -32.50
CA VAL A 754 -8.51 3.52 -32.84
C VAL A 754 -7.44 4.04 -31.90
N PRO A 755 -6.84 3.21 -31.03
CA PRO A 755 -5.76 3.66 -30.15
C PRO A 755 -4.58 4.19 -30.98
N PHE A 756 -3.77 5.06 -30.38
CA PHE A 756 -2.47 5.43 -30.95
C PHE A 756 -1.64 4.19 -31.23
#